data_AF-A0A2H0HG63-F1
#
_entry.id   AF-A0A2H0HG63-F1
#
_cell.length_a   1.000
_cell.length_b   1.000
_cell.length_c   1.000
_cell.angle_alpha   90.00
_cell.angle_beta   90.00
_cell.angle_gamma   90.00
#
_symmetry.space_group_name_H-M   'P 1'
#
loop_
_entity.id
_entity.type
_entity.pdbx_description
1 polymer ?
#
loop_
_entity_poly.entity_id
_entity_poly.type
_entity_poly.pdbx_seq_one_letter_code
_entity_poly.pdbx_strand_id
1 'polypeptide(L)'
;MRNMFLYTTAFNQDISSWDVSSVTNMRSMFNGATSFNQPLNSWNVSNVTTMEHMFRASAFNQDISSWNVSSVTLMSYMFYNAADFNQDIGNWDVSSVTNMSYMFYNATDFDQDIGSWDVSNVTNMYQMFYGGSLSIPNYNNLLIGWAALDLNNGVNFHGGNSQYSPGNAESARASIIRDDAWTITDGGLDESIMALEFNTDLSDGTTVTLSLYGTVDATVYWGDGSSETFNTTGDKDHTYATGGLKKVRIEGTLTQFGSGNAYSNADKLVRVTNFGTLGLTSLNGAFYGTTNLIEVPAILPSTITILDNAFCQTGASWIIGLYLWDVSNVTSMKKMFLDGTNLNLDISNWNVSSVTDMSYIFKNIMALNTSLSNWDVTNVTDMQSMFSGSSFNQDISSWNVVNVTNMQDMFSGSSFNQDIRNWNVSNVINMQGMFSSSSFNQDISNWNVSNVMNMQNMFYDAMLSVSNYNDLLIAWANLDLYNGVNFHGGNSMYSPGPAAAARAAIITDDVWTIIDGGENTPMVLEYNLDLSNGTSITLMLNGFVDVIIDWGDGNIEPVTYITSISHYYSTGGIKTVSITGSLTQFGETYLSFNNEKLVKVLDFGNIGLTSLRGAFYLAFNLTEVPAVLPSGINDLWNSFGYIGQSSITGLNNWDVSNVTDMSGMFGGANNFNQDLSSWNVSNVTSMGGMFSGATNFNQNIGSWNVSKVTNMGGMFYGAAYFNQDISSWNVSNVTSMSGMFANAFRFMHDITSWDVSNVISMAYMFNSHYYFNQDISNWDVSSVTDMEGMFRTALAFNQNIGGWDVSNVTNMHDMFSYTNEFDQDISNWNVSNVTNMRNMFYNATLSTSNYNSLLISWSALDLYNGVNFHGGSSKYSPGAAAAARAAIIAD
;
A
#
# COMPACT_ATOMS: atom_id res chain seq x y z
N MET A 1 -76.10 -32.84 10.07
CA MET A 1 -75.87 -32.78 11.52
C MET A 1 -75.38 -31.39 11.94
N ARG A 2 -76.17 -30.34 11.69
CA ARG A 2 -75.79 -28.95 12.02
C ARG A 2 -75.95 -28.69 13.52
N ASN A 3 -74.94 -28.06 14.16
CA ASN A 3 -74.94 -27.64 15.57
C ASN A 3 -75.18 -28.77 16.61
N MET A 4 -75.00 -30.04 16.26
CA MET A 4 -75.49 -31.16 17.08
C MET A 4 -74.88 -31.22 18.50
N PHE A 5 -73.60 -30.90 18.65
CA PHE A 5 -72.85 -30.89 19.91
C PHE A 5 -72.25 -29.50 20.22
N LEU A 6 -72.88 -28.44 19.70
CA LEU A 6 -72.44 -27.06 19.89
C LEU A 6 -72.40 -26.68 21.39
N TYR A 7 -71.23 -26.25 21.87
CA TYR A 7 -70.91 -25.89 23.27
C TYR A 7 -71.19 -26.99 24.30
N THR A 8 -71.15 -28.26 23.89
CA THR A 8 -71.27 -29.40 24.81
C THR A 8 -69.92 -29.70 25.47
N THR A 9 -69.50 -28.83 26.39
CA THR A 9 -68.14 -28.85 26.98
C THR A 9 -67.75 -30.13 27.69
N ALA A 10 -68.71 -30.96 28.14
CA ALA A 10 -68.48 -32.24 28.82
C ALA A 10 -68.68 -33.48 27.92
N PHE A 11 -69.14 -33.31 26.67
CA PHE A 11 -69.42 -34.44 25.79
C PHE A 11 -68.12 -35.07 25.26
N ASN A 12 -67.94 -36.38 25.49
CA ASN A 12 -66.79 -37.14 25.01
C ASN A 12 -67.14 -38.64 24.85
N GLN A 13 -68.35 -38.94 24.38
CA GLN A 13 -68.82 -40.32 24.22
C GLN A 13 -68.47 -40.84 22.83
N ASP A 14 -68.21 -42.14 22.73
CA ASP A 14 -67.93 -42.81 21.45
C ASP A 14 -69.15 -42.76 20.51
N ILE A 15 -68.91 -42.24 19.31
CA ILE A 15 -69.87 -42.11 18.21
C ILE A 15 -69.30 -42.66 16.90
N SER A 16 -68.21 -43.42 16.96
CA SER A 16 -67.53 -44.00 15.80
C SER A 16 -68.42 -44.96 14.99
N SER A 17 -69.47 -45.53 15.63
CA SER A 17 -70.41 -46.46 15.00
C SER A 17 -71.57 -45.80 14.24
N TRP A 18 -71.63 -44.47 14.18
CA TRP A 18 -72.73 -43.77 13.52
C TRP A 18 -72.61 -43.85 12.00
N ASP A 19 -73.72 -44.18 11.33
CA ASP A 19 -73.83 -44.05 9.88
C ASP A 19 -74.12 -42.59 9.50
N VAL A 20 -73.07 -41.89 9.05
CA VAL A 20 -73.14 -40.50 8.58
C VAL A 20 -73.12 -40.38 7.06
N SER A 21 -73.22 -41.50 6.31
CA SER A 21 -73.03 -41.53 4.85
C SER A 21 -73.99 -40.64 4.06
N SER A 22 -75.15 -40.29 4.62
CA SER A 22 -76.17 -39.44 3.97
C SER A 22 -76.12 -37.98 4.45
N VAL A 23 -75.18 -37.62 5.33
CA VAL A 23 -75.04 -36.28 5.89
C VAL A 23 -74.36 -35.37 4.87
N THR A 24 -75.01 -34.25 4.55
CA THR A 24 -74.44 -33.23 3.64
C THR A 24 -73.92 -31.98 4.35
N ASN A 25 -74.33 -31.74 5.60
CA ASN A 25 -73.96 -30.54 6.36
C ASN A 25 -73.58 -30.88 7.81
N MET A 26 -72.30 -30.64 8.17
CA MET A 26 -71.73 -30.86 9.50
C MET A 26 -71.33 -29.55 10.20
N ARG A 27 -71.89 -28.41 9.76
CA ARG A 27 -71.56 -27.09 10.29
C ARG A 27 -71.70 -27.03 11.82
N SER A 28 -70.65 -26.55 12.46
CA SER A 28 -70.53 -26.36 13.91
C SER A 28 -70.87 -27.60 14.75
N MET A 29 -70.67 -28.81 14.22
CA MET A 29 -71.09 -30.03 14.91
C MET A 29 -70.44 -30.14 16.31
N PHE A 30 -69.14 -29.88 16.46
CA PHE A 30 -68.38 -29.93 17.72
C PHE A 30 -67.80 -28.57 18.15
N ASN A 31 -68.35 -27.45 17.66
CA ASN A 31 -67.87 -26.12 18.03
C ASN A 31 -68.03 -25.90 19.55
N GLY A 32 -66.94 -25.62 20.26
CA GLY A 32 -66.90 -25.45 21.72
C GLY A 32 -67.09 -26.75 22.51
N ALA A 33 -66.96 -27.92 21.87
CA ALA A 33 -66.97 -29.22 22.55
C ALA A 33 -65.58 -29.51 23.15
N THR A 34 -65.22 -28.76 24.19
CA THR A 34 -63.86 -28.72 24.77
C THR A 34 -63.36 -30.04 25.35
N SER A 35 -64.22 -31.04 25.57
CA SER A 35 -63.80 -32.38 26.02
C SER A 35 -63.82 -33.45 24.92
N PHE A 36 -64.38 -33.16 23.74
CA PHE A 36 -64.62 -34.19 22.72
C PHE A 36 -63.34 -34.53 21.96
N ASN A 37 -62.89 -35.78 22.08
CA ASN A 37 -61.69 -36.29 21.42
C ASN A 37 -61.80 -37.79 21.12
N GLN A 38 -62.94 -38.24 20.59
CA GLN A 38 -63.19 -39.65 20.25
C GLN A 38 -62.89 -39.95 18.77
N PRO A 39 -62.48 -41.18 18.39
CA PRO A 39 -62.14 -41.51 17.01
C PRO A 39 -63.31 -41.32 16.04
N LEU A 40 -63.03 -40.72 14.88
CA LEU A 40 -64.02 -40.49 13.80
C LEU A 40 -63.56 -41.01 12.43
N ASN A 41 -62.41 -41.68 12.35
CA ASN A 41 -61.81 -42.18 11.12
C ASN A 41 -62.70 -43.20 10.35
N SER A 42 -63.67 -43.83 11.01
CA SER A 42 -64.64 -44.76 10.41
C SER A 42 -65.80 -44.08 9.67
N TRP A 43 -65.95 -42.76 9.82
CA TRP A 43 -67.08 -42.04 9.24
C TRP A 43 -66.93 -41.86 7.73
N ASN A 44 -67.97 -42.22 6.98
CA ASN A 44 -68.06 -41.88 5.57
C ASN A 44 -68.61 -40.46 5.37
N VAL A 45 -67.72 -39.50 5.15
CA VAL A 45 -68.04 -38.07 4.95
C VAL A 45 -68.12 -37.66 3.48
N SER A 46 -68.12 -38.60 2.52
CA SER A 46 -68.00 -38.30 1.09
C SER A 46 -69.13 -37.44 0.50
N ASN A 47 -70.28 -37.38 1.16
CA ASN A 47 -71.43 -36.56 0.75
C ASN A 47 -71.50 -35.19 1.46
N VAL A 48 -70.57 -34.90 2.40
CA VAL A 48 -70.56 -33.65 3.15
C VAL A 48 -70.05 -32.53 2.24
N THR A 49 -70.81 -31.44 2.18
CA THR A 49 -70.44 -30.23 1.42
C THR A 49 -70.06 -29.05 2.31
N THR A 50 -70.39 -29.09 3.61
CA THR A 50 -70.11 -27.99 4.57
C THR A 50 -69.57 -28.51 5.90
N MET A 51 -68.36 -28.06 6.27
CA MET A 51 -67.68 -28.36 7.55
C MET A 51 -67.30 -27.12 8.36
N GLU A 52 -67.89 -25.95 8.04
CA GLU A 52 -67.60 -24.69 8.75
C GLU A 52 -67.73 -24.83 10.27
N HIS A 53 -66.74 -24.31 11.02
CA HIS A 53 -66.66 -24.35 12.48
C HIS A 53 -66.71 -25.75 13.12
N MET A 54 -66.58 -26.86 12.37
CA MET A 54 -66.88 -28.20 12.87
C MET A 54 -66.15 -28.53 14.18
N PHE A 55 -64.87 -28.18 14.32
CA PHE A 55 -64.03 -28.41 15.50
C PHE A 55 -63.52 -27.11 16.15
N ARG A 56 -64.22 -26.00 15.95
CA ARG A 56 -63.83 -24.70 16.54
C ARG A 56 -63.76 -24.80 18.07
N ALA A 57 -62.66 -24.37 18.69
CA ALA A 57 -62.41 -24.40 20.13
C ALA A 57 -62.68 -25.79 20.75
N SER A 58 -62.28 -26.84 20.03
CA SER A 58 -62.37 -28.24 20.45
C SER A 58 -61.00 -28.75 20.88
N ALA A 59 -60.98 -29.70 21.83
CA ALA A 59 -59.77 -30.48 22.16
C ALA A 59 -59.61 -31.71 21.25
N PHE A 60 -60.17 -31.64 20.04
CA PHE A 60 -60.20 -32.79 19.13
C PHE A 60 -58.85 -32.91 18.42
N ASN A 61 -58.24 -34.08 18.50
CA ASN A 61 -56.95 -34.40 17.89
C ASN A 61 -56.88 -35.92 17.55
N GLN A 62 -57.98 -36.49 17.02
CA GLN A 62 -58.00 -37.88 16.54
C GLN A 62 -57.82 -37.93 15.03
N ASP A 63 -57.25 -39.04 14.56
CA ASP A 63 -57.00 -39.30 13.14
C ASP A 63 -58.28 -39.15 12.28
N ILE A 64 -58.15 -38.33 11.25
CA ILE A 64 -59.16 -38.05 10.22
C ILE A 64 -58.53 -38.05 8.82
N SER A 65 -57.33 -38.60 8.67
CA SER A 65 -56.60 -38.69 7.41
C SER A 65 -57.36 -39.48 6.33
N SER A 66 -58.18 -40.46 6.75
CA SER A 66 -58.98 -41.34 5.88
C SER A 66 -60.23 -40.68 5.29
N TRP A 67 -60.58 -39.46 5.69
CA TRP A 67 -61.80 -38.81 5.26
C TRP A 67 -61.73 -38.37 3.79
N ASN A 68 -62.74 -38.77 3.02
CA ASN A 68 -62.94 -38.24 1.67
C ASN A 68 -63.69 -36.90 1.75
N VAL A 69 -62.96 -35.79 1.63
CA VAL A 69 -63.49 -34.42 1.70
C VAL A 69 -63.68 -33.75 0.34
N SER A 70 -63.57 -34.49 -0.77
CA SER A 70 -63.58 -33.93 -2.14
C SER A 70 -64.87 -33.19 -2.54
N SER A 71 -65.98 -33.44 -1.82
CA SER A 71 -67.25 -32.75 -2.02
C SER A 71 -67.43 -31.49 -1.15
N VAL A 72 -66.50 -31.20 -0.23
CA VAL A 72 -66.60 -30.06 0.69
C VAL A 72 -66.24 -28.77 -0.03
N THR A 73 -67.10 -27.75 0.09
CA THR A 73 -66.87 -26.44 -0.53
C THR A 73 -66.58 -25.33 0.49
N LEU A 74 -66.97 -25.53 1.76
CA LEU A 74 -66.85 -24.55 2.85
C LEU A 74 -66.20 -25.18 4.10
N MET A 75 -64.99 -24.73 4.46
CA MET A 75 -64.21 -25.18 5.62
C MET A 75 -63.80 -24.04 6.57
N SER A 76 -64.40 -22.85 6.41
CA SER A 76 -64.05 -21.69 7.25
C SER A 76 -64.15 -22.02 8.75
N TYR A 77 -63.17 -21.54 9.53
CA TYR A 77 -63.09 -21.74 10.98
C TYR A 77 -63.05 -23.20 11.48
N MET A 78 -62.81 -24.21 10.63
CA MET A 78 -62.95 -25.62 11.01
C MET A 78 -62.16 -26.00 12.27
N PHE A 79 -60.92 -25.52 12.42
CA PHE A 79 -60.02 -25.74 13.57
C PHE A 79 -59.66 -24.44 14.31
N TYR A 80 -60.50 -23.41 14.23
CA TYR A 80 -60.29 -22.13 14.91
C TYR A 80 -60.16 -22.33 16.44
N ASN A 81 -59.08 -21.84 17.07
CA ASN A 81 -58.74 -22.06 18.49
C ASN A 81 -58.68 -23.55 18.89
N ALA A 82 -58.44 -24.48 17.97
CA ALA A 82 -58.20 -25.89 18.30
C ALA A 82 -56.69 -26.09 18.56
N ALA A 83 -56.23 -25.61 19.72
CA ALA A 83 -54.79 -25.53 20.04
C ALA A 83 -54.06 -26.87 19.90
N ASP A 84 -54.71 -27.97 20.28
CA ASP A 84 -54.11 -29.31 20.33
C ASP A 84 -54.14 -30.06 18.97
N PHE A 85 -54.82 -29.54 17.93
CA PHE A 85 -55.01 -30.29 16.69
C PHE A 85 -53.75 -30.30 15.82
N ASN A 86 -53.21 -31.50 15.54
CA ASN A 86 -52.03 -31.68 14.70
C ASN A 86 -52.02 -33.03 13.95
N GLN A 87 -53.19 -33.49 13.46
CA GLN A 87 -53.27 -34.74 12.70
C GLN A 87 -52.96 -34.53 11.22
N ASP A 88 -52.34 -35.52 10.58
CA ASP A 88 -52.01 -35.50 9.15
C ASP A 88 -53.28 -35.45 8.30
N ILE A 89 -53.42 -34.34 7.57
CA ILE A 89 -54.47 -34.05 6.61
C ILE A 89 -53.90 -33.64 5.25
N GLY A 90 -52.61 -33.87 5.00
CA GLY A 90 -51.94 -33.50 3.75
C GLY A 90 -52.53 -34.21 2.53
N ASN A 91 -53.08 -35.41 2.73
CA ASN A 91 -53.69 -36.25 1.69
C ASN A 91 -55.15 -35.88 1.35
N TRP A 92 -55.73 -34.86 1.98
CA TRP A 92 -57.10 -34.45 1.69
C TRP A 92 -57.22 -33.80 0.30
N ASP A 93 -58.22 -34.25 -0.47
CA ASP A 93 -58.63 -33.58 -1.71
C ASP A 93 -59.50 -32.35 -1.36
N VAL A 94 -58.87 -31.18 -1.33
CA VAL A 94 -59.51 -29.89 -1.05
C VAL A 94 -59.83 -29.09 -2.33
N SER A 95 -59.71 -29.69 -3.51
CA SER A 95 -59.85 -29.01 -4.80
C SER A 95 -61.21 -28.33 -5.01
N SER A 96 -62.27 -28.78 -4.32
CA SER A 96 -63.60 -28.16 -4.38
C SER A 96 -63.82 -27.02 -3.36
N VAL A 97 -62.88 -26.77 -2.46
CA VAL A 97 -63.03 -25.79 -1.38
C VAL A 97 -62.86 -24.37 -1.91
N THR A 98 -63.78 -23.49 -1.52
CA THR A 98 -63.78 -22.07 -1.95
C THR A 98 -63.44 -21.10 -0.81
N ASN A 99 -63.63 -21.51 0.44
CA ASN A 99 -63.40 -20.67 1.63
C ASN A 99 -62.75 -21.47 2.78
N MET A 100 -61.53 -21.07 3.12
CA MET A 100 -60.71 -21.60 4.22
C MET A 100 -60.33 -20.51 5.24
N SER A 101 -61.03 -19.37 5.23
CA SER A 101 -60.75 -18.27 6.16
C SER A 101 -60.79 -18.76 7.61
N TYR A 102 -59.81 -18.33 8.40
CA TYR A 102 -59.65 -18.67 9.82
C TYR A 102 -59.54 -20.18 10.14
N MET A 103 -59.25 -21.04 9.18
CA MET A 103 -59.30 -22.50 9.37
C MET A 103 -58.42 -22.99 10.52
N PHE A 104 -57.20 -22.46 10.68
CA PHE A 104 -56.21 -22.81 11.71
C PHE A 104 -55.83 -21.63 12.62
N TYR A 105 -56.72 -20.64 12.74
CA TYR A 105 -56.46 -19.47 13.58
C TYR A 105 -56.23 -19.92 15.04
N ASN A 106 -55.09 -19.57 15.64
CA ASN A 106 -54.63 -20.04 16.95
C ASN A 106 -54.66 -21.58 17.14
N ALA A 107 -54.49 -22.36 16.07
CA ALA A 107 -54.17 -23.78 16.18
C ALA A 107 -52.65 -23.91 16.38
N THR A 108 -52.18 -23.72 17.61
CA THR A 108 -50.75 -23.53 17.91
C THR A 108 -49.88 -24.76 17.66
N ASP A 109 -50.46 -25.96 17.78
CA ASP A 109 -49.71 -27.21 17.61
C ASP A 109 -49.72 -27.72 16.16
N PHE A 110 -50.50 -27.10 15.26
CA PHE A 110 -50.63 -27.58 13.88
C PHE A 110 -49.35 -27.30 13.07
N ASP A 111 -48.66 -28.38 12.68
CA ASP A 111 -47.42 -28.36 11.90
C ASP A 111 -47.35 -29.59 10.98
N GLN A 112 -48.32 -29.71 10.05
CA GLN A 112 -48.36 -30.78 9.06
C GLN A 112 -48.08 -30.26 7.65
N ASP A 113 -47.52 -31.12 6.80
CA ASP A 113 -47.31 -30.80 5.38
C ASP A 113 -48.63 -30.82 4.61
N ILE A 114 -49.04 -29.65 4.15
CA ILE A 114 -50.24 -29.45 3.32
C ILE A 114 -49.90 -28.83 1.96
N GLY A 115 -48.62 -28.91 1.53
CA GLY A 115 -48.19 -28.31 0.27
C GLY A 115 -48.77 -28.97 -0.98
N SER A 116 -49.25 -30.21 -0.86
CA SER A 116 -49.94 -30.94 -1.93
C SER A 116 -51.41 -30.56 -2.14
N TRP A 117 -51.97 -29.69 -1.30
CA TRP A 117 -53.36 -29.26 -1.44
C TRP A 117 -53.59 -28.43 -2.71
N ASP A 118 -54.54 -28.85 -3.53
CA ASP A 118 -55.04 -28.04 -4.65
C ASP A 118 -55.96 -26.93 -4.11
N VAL A 119 -55.42 -25.71 -4.03
CA VAL A 119 -56.13 -24.51 -3.56
C VAL A 119 -56.57 -23.58 -4.69
N SER A 120 -56.53 -24.03 -5.95
CA SER A 120 -56.87 -23.21 -7.13
C SER A 120 -58.28 -22.62 -7.10
N ASN A 121 -59.24 -23.27 -6.43
CA ASN A 121 -60.62 -22.79 -6.32
C ASN A 121 -60.88 -21.88 -5.09
N VAL A 122 -59.88 -21.68 -4.22
CA VAL A 122 -60.06 -20.87 -3.01
C VAL A 122 -60.10 -19.39 -3.36
N THR A 123 -61.09 -18.68 -2.81
CA THR A 123 -61.28 -17.23 -2.99
C THR A 123 -61.08 -16.45 -1.69
N ASN A 124 -61.02 -17.15 -0.54
CA ASN A 124 -60.84 -16.51 0.77
C ASN A 124 -60.04 -17.40 1.74
N MET A 125 -58.83 -16.95 2.11
CA MET A 125 -57.94 -17.56 3.11
C MET A 125 -57.57 -16.60 4.25
N TYR A 126 -58.41 -15.59 4.49
CA TYR A 126 -58.11 -14.55 5.47
C TYR A 126 -57.81 -15.15 6.85
N GLN A 127 -56.65 -14.78 7.42
CA GLN A 127 -56.19 -15.20 8.76
C GLN A 127 -56.15 -16.72 8.99
N MET A 128 -55.84 -17.51 7.95
CA MET A 128 -55.80 -18.98 8.04
C MET A 128 -54.90 -19.49 9.19
N PHE A 129 -53.66 -19.00 9.32
CA PHE A 129 -52.69 -19.40 10.37
C PHE A 129 -52.35 -18.29 11.38
N TYR A 130 -53.20 -17.27 11.52
CA TYR A 130 -52.91 -16.20 12.49
C TYR A 130 -52.81 -16.78 13.92
N GLY A 131 -51.70 -16.50 14.60
CA GLY A 131 -51.40 -17.03 15.95
C GLY A 131 -50.84 -18.45 16.00
N GLY A 132 -50.65 -19.11 14.85
CA GLY A 132 -49.91 -20.38 14.71
C GLY A 132 -48.60 -20.21 13.91
N SER A 133 -47.83 -21.29 13.81
CA SER A 133 -46.61 -21.34 13.00
C SER A 133 -46.38 -22.74 12.46
N LEU A 134 -46.20 -22.86 11.15
CA LEU A 134 -45.62 -24.04 10.52
C LEU A 134 -44.11 -23.99 10.69
N SER A 135 -43.48 -25.17 10.78
CA SER A 135 -42.03 -25.32 10.69
C SER A 135 -41.52 -24.91 9.31
N ILE A 136 -40.25 -24.51 9.22
CA ILE A 136 -39.62 -24.09 7.96
C ILE A 136 -39.79 -25.15 6.85
N PRO A 137 -39.56 -26.47 7.08
CA PRO A 137 -39.78 -27.48 6.04
C PRO A 137 -41.23 -27.53 5.53
N ASN A 138 -42.21 -27.50 6.43
CA ASN A 138 -43.62 -27.57 6.05
C ASN A 138 -44.10 -26.29 5.34
N TYR A 139 -43.63 -25.12 5.78
CA TYR A 139 -43.97 -23.86 5.12
C TYR A 139 -43.29 -23.74 3.75
N ASN A 140 -42.06 -24.22 3.61
CA ASN A 140 -41.38 -24.30 2.31
C ASN A 140 -42.17 -25.19 1.34
N ASN A 141 -42.58 -26.39 1.76
CA ASN A 141 -43.38 -27.30 0.94
C ASN A 141 -44.71 -26.67 0.54
N LEU A 142 -45.36 -25.95 1.46
CA LEU A 142 -46.59 -25.19 1.20
C LEU A 142 -46.38 -24.15 0.08
N LEU A 143 -45.38 -23.28 0.23
CA LEU A 143 -45.12 -22.23 -0.74
C LEU A 143 -44.77 -22.81 -2.12
N ILE A 144 -43.89 -23.81 -2.15
CA ILE A 144 -43.44 -24.47 -3.40
C ILE A 144 -44.60 -25.18 -4.09
N GLY A 145 -45.38 -25.96 -3.34
CA GLY A 145 -46.51 -26.71 -3.90
C GLY A 145 -47.59 -25.79 -4.45
N TRP A 146 -47.95 -24.73 -3.73
CA TRP A 146 -49.00 -23.81 -4.16
C TRP A 146 -48.58 -22.91 -5.32
N ALA A 147 -47.30 -22.53 -5.41
CA ALA A 147 -46.79 -21.74 -6.53
C ALA A 147 -46.83 -22.48 -7.88
N ALA A 148 -47.02 -23.80 -7.87
CA ALA A 148 -47.15 -24.62 -9.08
C ALA A 148 -48.60 -24.74 -9.60
N LEU A 149 -49.57 -24.16 -8.89
CA LEU A 149 -51.00 -24.22 -9.23
C LEU A 149 -51.45 -23.00 -10.04
N ASP A 150 -52.56 -23.12 -10.78
CA ASP A 150 -53.27 -21.98 -11.38
C ASP A 150 -54.14 -21.32 -10.31
N LEU A 151 -53.62 -20.33 -9.57
CA LEU A 151 -54.29 -19.74 -8.41
C LEU A 151 -55.30 -18.63 -8.80
N ASN A 152 -56.31 -18.41 -7.95
CA ASN A 152 -57.19 -17.24 -8.07
C ASN A 152 -56.46 -15.94 -7.69
N ASN A 153 -56.71 -14.87 -8.44
CA ASN A 153 -56.09 -13.58 -8.16
C ASN A 153 -56.62 -12.90 -6.89
N GLY A 154 -55.73 -12.24 -6.14
CA GLY A 154 -56.10 -11.30 -5.08
C GLY A 154 -56.53 -11.93 -3.75
N VAL A 155 -56.11 -13.16 -3.47
CA VAL A 155 -56.38 -13.83 -2.18
C VAL A 155 -55.47 -13.25 -1.09
N ASN A 156 -56.04 -12.99 0.08
CA ASN A 156 -55.30 -12.62 1.29
C ASN A 156 -54.99 -13.87 2.11
N PHE A 157 -53.73 -14.30 2.12
CA PHE A 157 -53.24 -15.44 2.88
C PHE A 157 -52.40 -14.99 4.08
N HIS A 158 -52.63 -15.60 5.24
CA HIS A 158 -51.86 -15.33 6.44
C HIS A 158 -51.17 -16.63 6.89
N GLY A 159 -49.87 -16.74 6.63
CA GLY A 159 -49.01 -17.87 7.00
C GLY A 159 -48.63 -17.91 8.48
N GLY A 160 -49.01 -16.91 9.27
CA GLY A 160 -48.75 -16.90 10.73
C GLY A 160 -47.37 -16.35 11.03
N ASN A 161 -46.65 -16.96 11.98
CA ASN A 161 -45.24 -16.66 12.25
C ASN A 161 -44.27 -17.55 11.46
N SER A 162 -44.79 -18.33 10.49
CA SER A 162 -44.00 -19.28 9.70
C SER A 162 -42.93 -18.57 8.88
N GLN A 163 -41.68 -19.01 9.01
CA GLN A 163 -40.55 -18.53 8.21
C GLN A 163 -40.27 -19.48 7.05
N TYR A 164 -39.67 -18.96 5.98
CA TYR A 164 -39.27 -19.75 4.80
C TYR A 164 -37.77 -19.66 4.54
N SER A 165 -37.21 -20.73 3.98
CA SER A 165 -35.81 -20.77 3.59
C SER A 165 -35.54 -19.96 2.32
N PRO A 166 -34.33 -19.41 2.16
CA PRO A 166 -33.84 -18.89 0.89
C PRO A 166 -33.92 -19.92 -0.25
N GLY A 167 -33.98 -19.44 -1.50
CA GLY A 167 -34.00 -20.31 -2.69
C GLY A 167 -35.40 -20.63 -3.22
N ASN A 168 -35.77 -21.91 -3.29
CA ASN A 168 -37.01 -22.35 -3.94
C ASN A 168 -38.27 -21.80 -3.25
N ALA A 169 -38.32 -21.81 -1.92
CA ALA A 169 -39.47 -21.29 -1.17
C ALA A 169 -39.58 -19.76 -1.27
N GLU A 170 -38.46 -19.04 -1.20
CA GLU A 170 -38.40 -17.59 -1.44
C GLU A 170 -38.91 -17.23 -2.85
N SER A 171 -38.48 -17.98 -3.87
CA SER A 171 -38.92 -17.80 -5.27
C SER A 171 -40.40 -18.11 -5.46
N ALA A 172 -40.87 -19.22 -4.88
CA ALA A 172 -42.27 -19.64 -4.92
C ALA A 172 -43.19 -18.63 -4.23
N ARG A 173 -42.79 -18.11 -3.07
CA ARG A 173 -43.53 -17.03 -2.39
C ARG A 173 -43.58 -15.77 -3.24
N ALA A 174 -42.46 -15.40 -3.88
CA ALA A 174 -42.39 -14.23 -4.75
C ALA A 174 -43.27 -14.39 -6.00
N SER A 175 -43.35 -15.59 -6.60
CA SER A 175 -44.23 -15.83 -7.75
C SER A 175 -45.71 -15.76 -7.37
N ILE A 176 -46.13 -16.35 -6.24
CA ILE A 176 -47.53 -16.26 -5.77
C ILE A 176 -47.96 -14.79 -5.57
N ILE A 177 -47.08 -13.96 -5.01
CA ILE A 177 -47.36 -12.52 -4.82
C ILE A 177 -47.42 -11.78 -6.16
N ARG A 178 -46.48 -12.06 -7.07
CA ARG A 178 -46.32 -11.31 -8.32
C ARG A 178 -47.32 -11.72 -9.39
N ASP A 179 -47.46 -13.02 -9.61
CA ASP A 179 -48.16 -13.61 -10.74
C ASP A 179 -49.65 -13.76 -10.43
N ASP A 180 -50.00 -14.09 -9.18
CA ASP A 180 -51.39 -14.27 -8.72
C ASP A 180 -51.91 -13.08 -7.89
N ALA A 181 -51.11 -12.02 -7.70
CA ALA A 181 -51.49 -10.83 -6.94
C ALA A 181 -51.97 -11.11 -5.50
N TRP A 182 -51.48 -12.19 -4.87
CA TRP A 182 -51.81 -12.50 -3.47
C TRP A 182 -51.18 -11.49 -2.51
N THR A 183 -51.84 -11.28 -1.37
CA THR A 183 -51.22 -10.63 -0.21
C THR A 183 -50.87 -11.70 0.82
N ILE A 184 -49.58 -11.90 1.08
CA ILE A 184 -49.07 -12.87 2.05
C ILE A 184 -48.53 -12.13 3.28
N THR A 185 -49.04 -12.48 4.47
CA THR A 185 -48.46 -12.09 5.77
C THR A 185 -47.92 -13.33 6.48
N ASP A 186 -46.62 -13.37 6.75
CA ASP A 186 -45.92 -14.49 7.38
C ASP A 186 -44.70 -14.02 8.20
N GLY A 187 -43.93 -14.95 8.74
CA GLY A 187 -42.72 -14.69 9.55
C GLY A 187 -41.51 -14.21 8.76
N GLY A 188 -41.58 -14.16 7.43
CA GLY A 188 -40.50 -13.71 6.57
C GLY A 188 -39.41 -14.77 6.29
N LEU A 189 -38.32 -14.33 5.67
CA LEU A 189 -37.18 -15.17 5.32
C LEU A 189 -36.41 -15.57 6.59
N ASP A 190 -35.91 -16.81 6.63
CA ASP A 190 -34.96 -17.23 7.66
C ASP A 190 -33.57 -16.61 7.40
N GLU A 191 -33.19 -15.64 8.23
CA GLU A 191 -31.90 -14.95 8.18
C GLU A 191 -30.85 -15.58 9.11
N SER A 192 -31.12 -16.75 9.69
CA SER A 192 -30.22 -17.42 10.64
C SER A 192 -29.03 -18.16 10.01
N ILE A 193 -29.03 -18.37 8.70
CA ILE A 193 -27.96 -19.06 7.97
C ILE A 193 -26.85 -18.10 7.52
N MET A 194 -25.69 -18.63 7.09
CA MET A 194 -24.58 -17.79 6.64
C MET A 194 -24.98 -16.98 5.41
N ALA A 195 -24.62 -15.69 5.40
CA ALA A 195 -25.01 -14.77 4.35
C ALA A 195 -23.84 -13.86 3.93
N LEU A 196 -23.60 -13.81 2.62
CA LEU A 196 -22.55 -13.04 1.97
C LEU A 196 -23.15 -12.16 0.88
N GLU A 197 -22.59 -10.97 0.69
CA GLU A 197 -22.91 -10.10 -0.44
C GLU A 197 -21.68 -9.92 -1.33
N PHE A 198 -21.83 -10.24 -2.60
CA PHE A 198 -20.82 -10.06 -3.64
C PHE A 198 -21.26 -8.96 -4.61
N ASN A 199 -20.37 -8.07 -5.00
CA ASN A 199 -20.60 -7.13 -6.10
C ASN A 199 -19.84 -7.61 -7.34
N THR A 200 -20.56 -8.18 -8.30
CA THR A 200 -19.96 -8.71 -9.53
C THR A 200 -19.58 -7.65 -10.56
N ASP A 201 -19.81 -6.36 -10.26
CA ASP A 201 -19.41 -5.24 -11.14
C ASP A 201 -18.02 -4.68 -10.80
N LEU A 202 -17.31 -5.24 -9.82
CA LEU A 202 -16.01 -4.73 -9.35
C LEU A 202 -14.86 -5.08 -10.31
N SER A 203 -14.46 -6.36 -10.36
CA SER A 203 -13.49 -6.87 -11.35
C SER A 203 -14.19 -7.60 -12.50
N ASP A 204 -13.47 -7.75 -13.62
CA ASP A 204 -14.00 -8.35 -14.85
C ASP A 204 -14.66 -9.73 -14.63
N GLY A 205 -15.72 -9.95 -15.41
CA GLY A 205 -16.52 -11.17 -15.35
C GLY A 205 -17.52 -11.19 -14.20
N THR A 206 -18.51 -12.06 -14.29
CA THR A 206 -19.59 -12.19 -13.30
C THR A 206 -19.42 -13.41 -12.40
N THR A 207 -18.25 -14.03 -12.39
CA THR A 207 -17.96 -15.20 -11.55
C THR A 207 -17.61 -14.77 -10.13
N VAL A 208 -18.16 -15.48 -9.15
CA VAL A 208 -17.79 -15.43 -7.74
C VAL A 208 -17.23 -16.78 -7.31
N THR A 209 -16.38 -16.79 -6.28
CA THR A 209 -15.73 -18.00 -5.78
C THR A 209 -15.93 -18.11 -4.27
N LEU A 210 -16.35 -19.28 -3.79
CA LEU A 210 -16.45 -19.63 -2.37
C LEU A 210 -15.40 -20.67 -1.99
N SER A 211 -14.57 -20.37 -1.00
CA SER A 211 -13.57 -21.31 -0.47
C SER A 211 -14.16 -22.18 0.65
N LEU A 212 -14.75 -23.34 0.32
CA LEU A 212 -15.37 -24.24 1.29
C LEU A 212 -14.38 -25.34 1.72
N TYR A 213 -13.92 -25.34 2.98
CA TYR A 213 -12.90 -26.28 3.47
C TYR A 213 -13.26 -26.96 4.80
N GLY A 214 -12.47 -27.98 5.15
CA GLY A 214 -12.70 -28.82 6.34
C GLY A 214 -13.78 -29.87 6.08
N THR A 215 -14.70 -30.04 7.02
CA THR A 215 -15.91 -30.84 6.82
C THR A 215 -16.90 -30.01 6.02
N VAL A 216 -17.30 -30.50 4.84
CA VAL A 216 -18.23 -29.82 3.94
C VAL A 216 -19.41 -30.76 3.69
N ASP A 217 -20.59 -30.34 4.14
CA ASP A 217 -21.89 -30.90 3.77
C ASP A 217 -22.89 -29.74 3.78
N ALA A 218 -22.78 -28.89 2.75
CA ALA A 218 -23.40 -27.58 2.73
C ALA A 218 -24.14 -27.33 1.41
N THR A 219 -25.31 -26.72 1.50
CA THR A 219 -26.07 -26.24 0.34
C THR A 219 -25.84 -24.75 0.20
N VAL A 220 -25.39 -24.33 -0.98
CA VAL A 220 -25.16 -22.95 -1.36
C VAL A 220 -26.33 -22.48 -2.21
N TYR A 221 -26.96 -21.39 -1.80
CA TYR A 221 -27.97 -20.67 -2.55
C TYR A 221 -27.33 -19.44 -3.17
N TRP A 222 -27.22 -19.42 -4.50
CA TRP A 222 -26.48 -18.38 -5.23
C TRP A 222 -27.26 -17.06 -5.39
N GLY A 223 -28.55 -17.05 -5.07
CA GLY A 223 -29.39 -15.84 -5.11
C GLY A 223 -29.91 -15.46 -6.50
N ASP A 224 -29.69 -16.29 -7.52
CA ASP A 224 -30.26 -16.17 -8.87
C ASP A 224 -31.33 -17.24 -9.17
N GLY A 225 -31.80 -17.93 -8.12
CA GLY A 225 -32.72 -19.06 -8.21
C GLY A 225 -32.03 -20.42 -8.34
N SER A 226 -30.71 -20.47 -8.53
CA SER A 226 -29.94 -21.72 -8.49
C SER A 226 -29.41 -22.06 -7.09
N SER A 227 -29.21 -23.35 -6.84
CA SER A 227 -28.59 -23.87 -5.63
C SER A 227 -27.80 -25.14 -5.92
N GLU A 228 -26.75 -25.38 -5.14
CA GLU A 228 -25.88 -26.55 -5.27
C GLU A 228 -25.47 -27.07 -3.89
N THR A 229 -25.46 -28.40 -3.74
CA THR A 229 -24.98 -29.05 -2.52
C THR A 229 -23.56 -29.56 -2.74
N PHE A 230 -22.66 -29.17 -1.85
CA PHE A 230 -21.26 -29.57 -1.86
C PHE A 230 -20.96 -30.50 -0.67
N ASN A 231 -20.27 -31.60 -0.96
CA ASN A 231 -19.81 -32.60 0.02
C ASN A 231 -18.29 -32.79 0.00
N THR A 232 -17.57 -31.88 -0.66
CA THR A 232 -16.12 -31.92 -0.82
C THR A 232 -15.51 -30.54 -0.65
N THR A 233 -14.32 -30.53 -0.05
CA THR A 233 -13.48 -29.33 0.08
C THR A 233 -13.11 -28.74 -1.28
N GLY A 234 -12.83 -27.44 -1.31
CA GLY A 234 -12.28 -26.73 -2.46
C GLY A 234 -13.06 -25.48 -2.82
N ASP A 235 -12.47 -24.70 -3.72
CA ASP A 235 -13.03 -23.46 -4.22
C ASP A 235 -14.18 -23.78 -5.19
N LYS A 236 -15.34 -23.14 -4.99
CA LYS A 236 -16.56 -23.35 -5.77
C LYS A 236 -16.92 -22.07 -6.51
N ASP A 237 -16.95 -22.14 -7.82
CA ASP A 237 -17.26 -21.01 -8.69
C ASP A 237 -18.72 -21.01 -9.11
N HIS A 238 -19.30 -19.82 -9.21
CA HIS A 238 -20.60 -19.60 -9.83
C HIS A 238 -20.59 -18.37 -10.71
N THR A 239 -21.15 -18.49 -11.92
CA THR A 239 -21.14 -17.39 -12.91
C THR A 239 -22.55 -16.89 -13.17
N TYR A 240 -22.79 -15.62 -12.84
CA TYR A 240 -24.08 -14.99 -13.04
C TYR A 240 -24.28 -14.51 -14.48
N ALA A 241 -25.53 -14.55 -14.97
CA ALA A 241 -25.85 -14.05 -16.32
C ALA A 241 -25.70 -12.53 -16.46
N THR A 242 -25.90 -11.78 -15.37
CA THR A 242 -25.80 -10.31 -15.33
C THR A 242 -25.02 -9.85 -14.11
N GLY A 243 -24.40 -8.68 -14.22
CA GLY A 243 -23.71 -7.99 -13.13
C GLY A 243 -24.61 -7.54 -11.97
N GLY A 244 -24.01 -6.84 -11.00
CA GLY A 244 -24.69 -6.29 -9.83
C GLY A 244 -24.41 -6.99 -8.50
N LEU A 245 -25.12 -6.54 -7.46
CA LEU A 245 -25.04 -7.11 -6.11
C LEU A 245 -25.76 -8.46 -6.04
N LYS A 246 -25.06 -9.48 -5.55
CA LYS A 246 -25.53 -10.86 -5.39
C LYS A 246 -25.50 -11.27 -3.93
N LYS A 247 -26.61 -11.85 -3.45
CA LYS A 247 -26.73 -12.38 -2.10
C LYS A 247 -26.56 -13.89 -2.14
N VAL A 248 -25.49 -14.38 -1.55
CA VAL A 248 -25.17 -15.80 -1.46
C VAL A 248 -25.44 -16.27 -0.04
N ARG A 249 -26.09 -17.41 0.12
CA ARG A 249 -26.36 -18.00 1.43
C ARG A 249 -25.91 -19.44 1.51
N ILE A 250 -25.49 -19.86 2.71
CA ILE A 250 -24.94 -21.20 2.94
C ILE A 250 -25.61 -21.80 4.18
N GLU A 251 -26.15 -23.00 4.03
CA GLU A 251 -26.69 -23.81 5.12
C GLU A 251 -26.02 -25.19 5.16
N GLY A 252 -26.20 -25.93 6.26
CA GLY A 252 -25.62 -27.25 6.47
C GLY A 252 -24.41 -27.22 7.41
N THR A 253 -23.40 -28.03 7.11
CA THR A 253 -22.18 -28.17 7.92
C THR A 253 -20.95 -27.67 7.15
N LEU A 254 -20.22 -26.73 7.75
CA LEU A 254 -18.94 -26.22 7.26
C LEU A 254 -18.03 -25.89 8.45
N THR A 255 -16.88 -26.54 8.56
CA THR A 255 -15.96 -26.29 9.68
C THR A 255 -14.87 -25.26 9.36
N GLN A 256 -14.58 -24.97 8.08
CA GLN A 256 -13.62 -23.94 7.69
C GLN A 256 -14.10 -23.17 6.45
N PHE A 257 -14.12 -21.85 6.56
CA PHE A 257 -14.32 -20.95 5.43
C PHE A 257 -12.98 -20.32 5.05
N GLY A 258 -12.50 -20.57 3.83
CA GLY A 258 -11.16 -20.20 3.36
C GLY A 258 -10.21 -21.39 3.17
N SER A 259 -9.24 -21.24 2.26
CA SER A 259 -8.24 -22.26 1.91
C SER A 259 -6.88 -22.07 2.62
N GLY A 260 -6.75 -20.99 3.39
CA GLY A 260 -5.48 -20.46 3.90
C GLY A 260 -4.59 -19.80 2.85
N ASN A 261 -5.04 -19.69 1.59
CA ASN A 261 -4.31 -19.06 0.49
C ASN A 261 -5.21 -18.09 -0.28
N ALA A 262 -4.61 -17.33 -1.19
CA ALA A 262 -5.36 -16.51 -2.14
C ALA A 262 -6.29 -17.36 -3.02
N TYR A 263 -7.47 -16.84 -3.31
CA TYR A 263 -8.46 -17.45 -4.21
C TYR A 263 -8.97 -16.42 -5.22
N SER A 264 -9.51 -16.91 -6.34
CA SER A 264 -9.99 -16.05 -7.42
C SER A 264 -11.22 -15.23 -7.00
N ASN A 265 -11.44 -14.07 -7.63
CA ASN A 265 -12.63 -13.23 -7.44
C ASN A 265 -12.88 -12.73 -6.00
N ALA A 266 -11.90 -12.83 -5.09
CA ALA A 266 -12.04 -12.43 -3.70
C ALA A 266 -12.38 -10.94 -3.53
N ASP A 267 -11.92 -10.10 -4.45
CA ASP A 267 -12.20 -8.67 -4.50
C ASP A 267 -13.69 -8.35 -4.63
N LYS A 268 -14.51 -9.29 -5.11
CA LYS A 268 -15.96 -9.12 -5.28
C LYS A 268 -16.74 -9.27 -3.99
N LEU A 269 -16.17 -9.87 -2.94
CA LEU A 269 -16.84 -9.99 -1.64
C LEU A 269 -16.85 -8.64 -0.93
N VAL A 270 -18.05 -8.09 -0.70
CA VAL A 270 -18.21 -6.76 -0.08
C VAL A 270 -18.74 -6.82 1.35
N ARG A 271 -19.55 -7.84 1.70
CA ARG A 271 -20.06 -8.02 3.06
C ARG A 271 -20.20 -9.48 3.45
N VAL A 272 -19.98 -9.76 4.73
CA VAL A 272 -20.51 -10.94 5.41
C VAL A 272 -21.47 -10.44 6.48
N THR A 273 -22.75 -10.76 6.36
CA THR A 273 -23.79 -10.23 7.24
C THR A 273 -24.18 -11.20 8.34
N ASN A 274 -23.95 -12.50 8.13
CA ASN A 274 -24.14 -13.54 9.15
C ASN A 274 -23.19 -14.72 8.91
N PHE A 275 -22.64 -15.33 9.97
CA PHE A 275 -21.86 -16.57 9.91
C PHE A 275 -22.74 -17.83 10.03
N GLY A 276 -23.97 -17.68 10.51
CA GLY A 276 -24.92 -18.77 10.73
C GLY A 276 -24.43 -19.86 11.69
N THR A 277 -25.07 -21.03 11.63
CA THR A 277 -24.86 -22.18 12.53
C THR A 277 -24.13 -23.34 11.85
N LEU A 278 -23.18 -23.04 10.96
CA LEU A 278 -22.48 -24.04 10.13
C LEU A 278 -21.50 -24.95 10.90
N GLY A 279 -21.15 -24.61 12.14
CA GLY A 279 -20.12 -25.33 12.91
C GLY A 279 -18.68 -24.90 12.59
N LEU A 280 -18.48 -23.65 12.14
CA LEU A 280 -17.17 -23.09 11.81
C LEU A 280 -16.21 -23.14 13.01
N THR A 281 -15.03 -23.70 12.82
CA THR A 281 -13.92 -23.70 13.79
C THR A 281 -12.71 -22.89 13.30
N SER A 282 -12.68 -22.51 12.03
CA SER A 282 -11.60 -21.76 11.41
C SER A 282 -12.09 -20.81 10.33
N LEU A 283 -11.50 -19.61 10.28
CA LEU A 283 -11.63 -18.65 9.16
C LEU A 283 -10.30 -18.52 8.39
N ASN A 284 -9.51 -19.61 8.34
CA ASN A 284 -8.18 -19.56 7.73
C ASN A 284 -8.23 -19.18 6.25
N GLY A 285 -7.80 -17.96 5.91
CA GLY A 285 -7.88 -17.40 4.56
C GLY A 285 -9.29 -17.05 4.07
N ALA A 286 -10.28 -16.93 4.98
CA ALA A 286 -11.67 -16.62 4.63
C ALA A 286 -11.81 -15.39 3.73
N PHE A 287 -11.11 -14.32 4.07
CA PHE A 287 -11.16 -13.01 3.40
C PHE A 287 -9.80 -12.61 2.85
N TYR A 288 -9.01 -13.60 2.42
CA TYR A 288 -7.75 -13.36 1.73
C TYR A 288 -8.02 -12.57 0.44
N GLY A 289 -7.40 -11.41 0.28
CA GLY A 289 -7.46 -10.61 -0.95
C GLY A 289 -8.80 -9.90 -1.17
N THR A 290 -9.68 -9.83 -0.16
CA THR A 290 -10.97 -9.14 -0.28
C THR A 290 -10.78 -7.63 -0.18
N THR A 291 -10.39 -7.00 -1.30
CA THR A 291 -10.03 -5.59 -1.33
C THR A 291 -11.19 -4.62 -1.09
N ASN A 292 -12.44 -5.09 -1.27
CA ASN A 292 -13.66 -4.29 -1.15
C ASN A 292 -14.56 -4.71 0.03
N LEU A 293 -14.08 -5.57 0.95
CA LEU A 293 -14.85 -6.00 2.12
C LEU A 293 -15.01 -4.84 3.12
N ILE A 294 -16.25 -4.45 3.39
CA ILE A 294 -16.55 -3.31 4.30
C ILE A 294 -17.20 -3.74 5.62
N GLU A 295 -17.69 -4.97 5.71
CA GLU A 295 -18.50 -5.43 6.85
C GLU A 295 -18.34 -6.94 7.09
N VAL A 296 -18.16 -7.29 8.35
CA VAL A 296 -18.28 -8.65 8.87
C VAL A 296 -19.28 -8.66 10.05
N PRO A 297 -19.85 -9.81 10.43
CA PRO A 297 -20.78 -9.88 11.56
C PRO A 297 -20.08 -9.42 12.85
N ALA A 298 -20.80 -8.69 13.70
CA ALA A 298 -20.29 -8.21 14.98
C ALA A 298 -19.96 -9.35 15.97
N ILE A 299 -20.60 -10.51 15.80
CA ILE A 299 -20.41 -11.69 16.65
C ILE A 299 -19.60 -12.72 15.87
N LEU A 300 -18.38 -13.00 16.34
CA LEU A 300 -17.59 -14.13 15.89
C LEU A 300 -18.12 -15.42 16.54
N PRO A 301 -18.33 -16.53 15.78
CA PRO A 301 -18.73 -17.80 16.39
C PRO A 301 -17.70 -18.25 17.43
N SER A 302 -18.16 -18.58 18.64
CA SER A 302 -17.28 -18.93 19.77
C SER A 302 -16.46 -20.21 19.55
N THR A 303 -16.82 -21.00 18.55
CA THR A 303 -16.11 -22.20 18.11
C THR A 303 -14.86 -21.91 17.27
N ILE A 304 -14.67 -20.66 16.81
CA ILE A 304 -13.49 -20.26 16.03
C ILE A 304 -12.25 -20.23 16.93
N THR A 305 -11.23 -20.97 16.52
CA THR A 305 -9.91 -21.02 17.19
C THR A 305 -8.76 -20.53 16.29
N ILE A 306 -8.99 -20.42 14.98
CA ILE A 306 -7.96 -20.08 13.98
C ILE A 306 -8.45 -18.92 13.11
N LEU A 307 -7.71 -17.82 13.09
CA LEU A 307 -7.92 -16.63 12.24
C LEU A 307 -6.75 -16.39 11.27
N ASP A 308 -5.93 -17.41 11.02
CA ASP A 308 -4.77 -17.31 10.14
C ASP A 308 -5.15 -16.78 8.75
N ASN A 309 -4.37 -15.85 8.21
CA ASN A 309 -4.57 -15.25 6.89
C ASN A 309 -5.98 -14.65 6.66
N ALA A 310 -6.83 -14.50 7.68
CA ALA A 310 -8.25 -14.23 7.47
C ALA A 310 -8.52 -12.95 6.69
N PHE A 311 -7.69 -11.91 6.85
CA PHE A 311 -7.76 -10.63 6.13
C PHE A 311 -6.43 -10.28 5.43
N CYS A 312 -5.65 -11.30 5.05
CA CYS A 312 -4.39 -11.10 4.34
C CYS A 312 -4.66 -10.38 3.01
N GLN A 313 -3.85 -9.37 2.67
CA GLN A 313 -3.98 -8.54 1.47
C GLN A 313 -5.34 -7.83 1.35
N THR A 314 -6.00 -7.53 2.46
CA THR A 314 -7.21 -6.70 2.45
C THR A 314 -6.89 -5.27 2.01
N GLY A 315 -7.76 -4.71 1.16
CA GLY A 315 -7.69 -3.32 0.71
C GLY A 315 -8.51 -2.36 1.56
N ALA A 316 -9.29 -2.89 2.51
CA ALA A 316 -10.20 -2.12 3.34
C ALA A 316 -9.43 -1.21 4.30
N SER A 317 -9.85 0.05 4.42
CA SER A 317 -9.32 0.96 5.45
C SER A 317 -9.98 0.75 6.81
N TRP A 318 -11.21 0.23 6.82
CA TRP A 318 -12.00 -0.10 8.01
C TRP A 318 -12.99 -1.21 7.68
N ILE A 319 -13.24 -2.12 8.62
CA ILE A 319 -14.21 -3.21 8.49
C ILE A 319 -15.20 -3.11 9.65
N ILE A 320 -16.47 -2.84 9.33
CA ILE A 320 -17.56 -2.77 10.31
C ILE A 320 -17.71 -4.14 10.98
N GLY A 321 -17.89 -4.15 12.30
CA GLY A 321 -18.12 -5.36 13.11
C GLY A 321 -16.84 -6.02 13.64
N LEU A 322 -15.70 -5.89 12.96
CA LEU A 322 -14.45 -6.58 13.33
C LEU A 322 -13.97 -6.23 14.75
N TYR A 323 -14.05 -4.95 15.15
CA TYR A 323 -13.64 -4.49 16.48
C TYR A 323 -14.48 -5.07 17.64
N LEU A 324 -15.66 -5.65 17.34
CA LEU A 324 -16.57 -6.25 18.32
C LEU A 324 -16.33 -7.74 18.54
N TRP A 325 -15.42 -8.36 17.77
CA TRP A 325 -15.15 -9.79 17.88
C TRP A 325 -14.60 -10.16 19.26
N ASP A 326 -15.20 -11.19 19.87
CA ASP A 326 -14.61 -11.90 21.00
C ASP A 326 -13.62 -12.95 20.48
N VAL A 327 -12.34 -12.66 20.65
CA VAL A 327 -11.23 -13.52 20.19
C VAL A 327 -10.61 -14.35 21.34
N SER A 328 -11.28 -14.44 22.49
CA SER A 328 -10.74 -15.13 23.68
C SER A 328 -10.48 -16.64 23.49
N ASN A 329 -11.15 -17.28 22.53
CA ASN A 329 -10.93 -18.68 22.16
C ASN A 329 -9.91 -18.87 21.02
N VAL A 330 -9.42 -17.78 20.41
CA VAL A 330 -8.51 -17.86 19.27
C VAL A 330 -7.11 -18.20 19.76
N THR A 331 -6.52 -19.24 19.18
CA THR A 331 -5.16 -19.70 19.52
C THR A 331 -4.12 -19.28 18.48
N SER A 332 -4.54 -18.96 17.25
CA SER A 332 -3.64 -18.53 16.17
C SER A 332 -4.25 -17.41 15.32
N MET A 333 -3.46 -16.37 15.07
CA MET A 333 -3.81 -15.21 14.22
C MET A 333 -2.70 -14.91 13.20
N LYS A 334 -1.97 -15.95 12.77
CA LYS A 334 -0.81 -15.82 11.90
C LYS A 334 -1.20 -15.15 10.59
N LYS A 335 -0.45 -14.12 10.17
CA LYS A 335 -0.68 -13.38 8.92
C LYS A 335 -2.09 -12.79 8.78
N MET A 336 -2.85 -12.64 9.87
CA MET A 336 -4.27 -12.25 9.79
C MET A 336 -4.47 -10.96 8.97
N PHE A 337 -3.57 -9.97 9.09
CA PHE A 337 -3.64 -8.70 8.35
C PHE A 337 -2.40 -8.41 7.50
N LEU A 338 -1.61 -9.44 7.15
CA LEU A 338 -0.41 -9.29 6.32
C LEU A 338 -0.75 -8.53 5.02
N ASP A 339 0.05 -7.52 4.67
CA ASP A 339 -0.10 -6.69 3.46
C ASP A 339 -1.42 -5.91 3.37
N GLY A 340 -2.15 -5.74 4.48
CA GLY A 340 -3.34 -4.89 4.59
C GLY A 340 -3.02 -3.40 4.70
N THR A 341 -2.29 -2.84 3.73
CA THR A 341 -1.57 -1.56 3.83
C THR A 341 -2.37 -0.37 4.39
N ASN A 342 -3.66 -0.27 4.04
CA ASN A 342 -4.55 0.85 4.41
C ASN A 342 -5.36 0.61 5.69
N LEU A 343 -5.26 -0.58 6.29
CA LEU A 343 -6.14 -1.02 7.36
C LEU A 343 -5.84 -0.28 8.68
N ASN A 344 -6.81 0.51 9.15
CA ASN A 344 -6.78 1.13 10.47
C ASN A 344 -7.66 0.30 11.42
N LEU A 345 -7.09 -0.16 12.53
CA LEU A 345 -7.72 -1.12 13.44
C LEU A 345 -7.89 -0.53 14.83
N ASP A 346 -9.11 -0.55 15.38
CA ASP A 346 -9.32 -0.40 16.83
C ASP A 346 -9.56 -1.77 17.47
N ILE A 347 -8.47 -2.49 17.73
CA ILE A 347 -8.46 -3.83 18.34
C ILE A 347 -7.86 -3.82 19.75
N SER A 348 -7.81 -2.64 20.35
CA SER A 348 -7.25 -2.42 21.69
C SER A 348 -7.96 -3.22 22.78
N ASN A 349 -9.24 -3.57 22.56
CA ASN A 349 -10.10 -4.30 23.50
C ASN A 349 -10.09 -5.82 23.33
N TRP A 350 -9.34 -6.36 22.36
CA TRP A 350 -9.29 -7.81 22.13
C TRP A 350 -8.59 -8.55 23.27
N ASN A 351 -9.20 -9.66 23.72
CA ASN A 351 -8.56 -10.59 24.65
C ASN A 351 -7.74 -11.63 23.88
N VAL A 352 -6.44 -11.40 23.77
CA VAL A 352 -5.50 -12.27 23.04
C VAL A 352 -4.77 -13.29 23.92
N SER A 353 -5.20 -13.47 25.18
CA SER A 353 -4.49 -14.31 26.16
C SER A 353 -4.37 -15.79 25.77
N SER A 354 -5.21 -16.29 24.85
CA SER A 354 -5.14 -17.67 24.33
C SER A 354 -4.23 -17.82 23.11
N VAL A 355 -3.74 -16.73 22.51
CA VAL A 355 -2.98 -16.75 21.26
C VAL A 355 -1.54 -17.20 21.51
N THR A 356 -1.06 -18.13 20.70
CA THR A 356 0.32 -18.66 20.78
C THR A 356 1.21 -18.26 19.59
N ASP A 357 0.63 -17.93 18.43
CA ASP A 357 1.32 -17.51 17.21
C ASP A 357 0.71 -16.19 16.68
N MET A 358 1.52 -15.12 16.68
CA MET A 358 1.20 -13.79 16.13
C MET A 358 2.12 -13.43 14.95
N SER A 359 2.81 -14.42 14.37
CA SER A 359 3.75 -14.18 13.28
C SER A 359 3.05 -13.49 12.11
N TYR A 360 3.70 -12.45 11.57
CA TYR A 360 3.27 -11.66 10.42
C TYR A 360 1.93 -10.92 10.56
N ILE A 361 1.31 -10.88 11.75
CA ILE A 361 -0.06 -10.36 11.89
C ILE A 361 -0.21 -8.92 11.37
N PHE A 362 0.79 -8.05 11.53
CA PHE A 362 0.76 -6.65 11.08
C PHE A 362 1.85 -6.26 10.08
N LYS A 363 2.43 -7.25 9.38
CA LYS A 363 3.48 -6.97 8.40
C LYS A 363 2.93 -6.11 7.25
N ASN A 364 3.69 -5.07 6.89
CA ASN A 364 3.41 -4.09 5.84
C ASN A 364 2.12 -3.28 6.04
N ILE A 365 1.64 -3.12 7.27
CA ILE A 365 0.50 -2.22 7.56
C ILE A 365 1.00 -0.82 7.87
N MET A 366 0.83 0.09 6.92
CA MET A 366 1.32 1.48 7.04
C MET A 366 0.37 2.36 7.88
N ALA A 367 -0.91 2.00 7.99
CA ALA A 367 -1.91 2.75 8.74
C ALA A 367 -2.05 2.36 10.22
N LEU A 368 -1.37 1.30 10.67
CA LEU A 368 -1.48 0.79 12.04
C LEU A 368 -0.68 1.66 13.02
N ASN A 369 -1.38 2.33 13.93
CA ASN A 369 -0.75 3.05 15.05
C ASN A 369 -1.63 3.09 16.32
N THR A 370 -2.49 2.09 16.49
CA THR A 370 -3.38 1.96 17.67
C THR A 370 -2.63 1.38 18.85
N SER A 371 -2.95 1.83 20.08
CA SER A 371 -2.33 1.28 21.28
C SER A 371 -2.74 -0.18 21.52
N LEU A 372 -1.74 -1.03 21.79
CA LEU A 372 -1.90 -2.46 22.09
C LEU A 372 -1.38 -2.81 23.49
N SER A 373 -1.16 -1.81 24.36
CA SER A 373 -0.55 -2.00 25.68
C SER A 373 -1.36 -2.89 26.63
N ASN A 374 -2.66 -3.06 26.37
CA ASN A 374 -3.58 -3.89 27.15
C ASN A 374 -3.58 -5.38 26.76
N TRP A 375 -2.87 -5.75 25.69
CA TRP A 375 -2.82 -7.15 25.24
C TRP A 375 -2.00 -8.01 26.21
N ASP A 376 -2.60 -9.12 26.67
CA ASP A 376 -1.86 -10.17 27.38
C ASP A 376 -1.23 -11.14 26.37
N VAL A 377 0.06 -10.92 26.08
CA VAL A 377 0.84 -11.74 25.14
C VAL A 377 1.62 -12.86 25.84
N THR A 378 1.33 -13.17 27.11
CA THR A 378 2.13 -14.13 27.90
C THR A 378 2.24 -15.50 27.25
N ASN A 379 1.22 -15.97 26.52
CA ASN A 379 1.23 -17.28 25.88
C ASN A 379 1.82 -17.28 24.46
N VAL A 380 2.19 -16.12 23.91
CA VAL A 380 2.76 -16.01 22.57
C VAL A 380 4.18 -16.58 22.55
N THR A 381 4.46 -17.42 21.55
CA THR A 381 5.77 -18.07 21.36
C THR A 381 6.48 -17.62 20.09
N ASP A 382 5.73 -17.11 19.09
CA ASP A 382 6.24 -16.64 17.80
C ASP A 382 5.69 -15.24 17.46
N MET A 383 6.60 -14.28 17.28
CA MET A 383 6.35 -12.89 16.86
C MET A 383 7.11 -12.54 15.57
N GLN A 384 7.47 -13.54 14.75
CA GLN A 384 8.22 -13.33 13.52
C GLN A 384 7.53 -12.30 12.62
N SER A 385 8.27 -11.27 12.21
CA SER A 385 7.83 -10.21 11.32
C SER A 385 6.54 -9.51 11.75
N MET A 386 6.16 -9.55 13.03
CA MET A 386 4.87 -9.06 13.53
C MET A 386 4.56 -7.64 13.04
N PHE A 387 5.55 -6.73 13.07
CA PHE A 387 5.45 -5.32 12.68
C PHE A 387 6.39 -4.93 11.53
N SER A 388 6.92 -5.91 10.79
CA SER A 388 7.88 -5.64 9.70
C SER A 388 7.23 -4.73 8.64
N GLY A 389 7.92 -3.65 8.24
CA GLY A 389 7.43 -2.67 7.25
C GLY A 389 6.21 -1.87 7.70
N SER A 390 5.88 -1.86 9.00
CA SER A 390 4.73 -1.11 9.54
C SER A 390 5.15 0.26 10.11
N SER A 391 4.20 1.18 10.19
CA SER A 391 4.39 2.49 10.83
C SER A 391 4.22 2.47 12.35
N PHE A 392 4.07 1.28 12.96
CA PHE A 392 3.73 1.13 14.37
C PHE A 392 4.82 1.69 15.28
N ASN A 393 4.44 2.62 16.18
CA ASN A 393 5.35 3.20 17.17
C ASN A 393 4.62 3.51 18.49
N GLN A 394 3.75 2.61 18.94
CA GLN A 394 3.04 2.73 20.23
C GLN A 394 3.74 1.96 21.35
N ASP A 395 3.50 2.38 22.58
CA ASP A 395 4.09 1.76 23.78
C ASP A 395 3.56 0.33 24.00
N ILE A 396 4.50 -0.61 24.06
CA ILE A 396 4.31 -2.04 24.34
C ILE A 396 5.26 -2.52 25.45
N SER A 397 5.80 -1.59 26.23
CA SER A 397 6.73 -1.87 27.34
C SER A 397 6.13 -2.77 28.42
N SER A 398 4.79 -2.80 28.53
CA SER A 398 4.02 -3.63 29.48
C SER A 398 3.92 -5.11 29.07
N TRP A 399 4.26 -5.46 27.84
CA TRP A 399 4.10 -6.82 27.34
C TRP A 399 5.01 -7.83 28.06
N ASN A 400 4.42 -8.95 28.48
CA ASN A 400 5.16 -10.07 29.05
C ASN A 400 5.58 -11.04 27.93
N VAL A 401 6.77 -10.84 27.37
CA VAL A 401 7.31 -11.65 26.25
C VAL A 401 8.09 -12.88 26.69
N VAL A 402 7.96 -13.32 27.96
CA VAL A 402 8.82 -14.37 28.54
C VAL A 402 8.75 -15.70 27.78
N ASN A 403 7.64 -16.05 27.14
CA ASN A 403 7.50 -17.31 26.41
C ASN A 403 7.85 -17.20 24.92
N VAL A 404 8.21 -16.00 24.43
CA VAL A 404 8.57 -15.79 23.03
C VAL A 404 9.93 -16.42 22.75
N THR A 405 9.98 -17.22 21.69
CA THR A 405 11.21 -17.89 21.22
C THR A 405 11.70 -17.31 19.89
N ASN A 406 10.79 -16.77 19.07
CA ASN A 406 11.09 -16.25 17.73
C ASN A 406 10.66 -14.78 17.60
N MET A 407 11.64 -13.88 17.45
CA MET A 407 11.45 -12.44 17.18
C MET A 407 12.05 -12.01 15.84
N GLN A 408 12.29 -12.97 14.92
CA GLN A 408 12.90 -12.70 13.63
C GLN A 408 12.14 -11.59 12.89
N ASP A 409 12.84 -10.58 12.40
CA ASP A 409 12.35 -9.47 11.59
C ASP A 409 11.19 -8.69 12.25
N MET A 410 10.95 -8.82 13.56
CA MET A 410 9.76 -8.32 14.23
C MET A 410 9.48 -6.84 13.93
N PHE A 411 10.51 -6.00 13.91
CA PHE A 411 10.46 -4.56 13.64
C PHE A 411 11.26 -4.15 12.40
N SER A 412 11.62 -5.09 11.52
CA SER A 412 12.41 -4.80 10.31
C SER A 412 11.69 -3.80 9.41
N GLY A 413 12.33 -2.69 9.06
CA GLY A 413 11.74 -1.63 8.23
C GLY A 413 10.64 -0.83 8.92
N SER A 414 10.50 -0.93 10.25
CA SER A 414 9.44 -0.24 11.00
C SER A 414 9.91 1.08 11.62
N SER A 415 8.94 1.94 11.93
CA SER A 415 9.16 3.21 12.65
C SER A 415 9.27 3.06 14.18
N PHE A 416 9.31 1.83 14.69
CA PHE A 416 9.27 1.55 16.12
C PHE A 416 10.53 2.05 16.85
N ASN A 417 10.35 2.88 17.87
CA ASN A 417 11.42 3.41 18.71
C ASN A 417 10.95 3.66 20.15
N GLN A 418 10.12 2.76 20.69
CA GLN A 418 9.65 2.84 22.09
C GLN A 418 10.54 2.02 23.02
N ASP A 419 10.54 2.40 24.30
CA ASP A 419 11.34 1.77 25.34
C ASP A 419 10.83 0.36 25.67
N ILE A 420 11.66 -0.64 25.40
CA ILE A 420 11.38 -2.06 25.68
C ILE A 420 12.48 -2.68 26.56
N ARG A 421 13.21 -1.85 27.32
CA ARG A 421 14.36 -2.31 28.13
C ARG A 421 14.01 -3.36 29.19
N ASN A 422 12.74 -3.40 29.62
CA ASN A 422 12.25 -4.29 30.68
C ASN A 422 11.71 -5.64 30.17
N TRP A 423 11.72 -5.88 28.86
CA TRP A 423 11.29 -7.15 28.30
C TRP A 423 12.20 -8.30 28.75
N ASN A 424 11.58 -9.39 29.22
CA ASN A 424 12.31 -10.63 29.51
C ASN A 424 12.44 -11.48 28.24
N VAL A 425 13.55 -11.29 27.51
CA VAL A 425 13.85 -12.02 26.26
C VAL A 425 14.65 -13.31 26.47
N SER A 426 14.77 -13.80 27.71
CA SER A 426 15.67 -14.92 28.04
C SER A 426 15.34 -16.24 27.35
N ASN A 427 14.12 -16.44 26.83
CA ASN A 427 13.74 -17.62 26.05
C ASN A 427 13.83 -17.42 24.53
N VAL A 428 14.22 -16.24 24.05
CA VAL A 428 14.34 -15.95 22.62
C VAL A 428 15.58 -16.65 22.05
N ILE A 429 15.39 -17.42 20.98
CA ILE A 429 16.45 -18.14 20.27
C ILE A 429 16.78 -17.50 18.91
N ASN A 430 15.84 -16.75 18.31
CA ASN A 430 16.01 -16.12 17.01
C ASN A 430 15.63 -14.63 17.04
N MET A 431 16.62 -13.76 16.83
CA MET A 431 16.50 -12.30 16.70
C MET A 431 17.01 -11.79 15.35
N GLN A 432 17.12 -12.68 14.35
CA GLN A 432 17.57 -12.31 13.01
C GLN A 432 16.77 -11.11 12.50
N GLY A 433 17.46 -10.06 12.04
CA GLY A 433 16.81 -8.92 11.38
C GLY A 433 15.84 -8.11 12.24
N MET A 434 15.77 -8.34 13.56
CA MET A 434 14.73 -7.77 14.44
C MET A 434 14.52 -6.26 14.24
N PHE A 435 15.59 -5.50 14.07
CA PHE A 435 15.61 -4.04 13.87
C PHE A 435 16.26 -3.60 12.55
N SER A 436 16.38 -4.51 11.56
CA SER A 436 17.00 -4.19 10.27
C SER A 436 16.25 -3.05 9.58
N SER A 437 16.96 -2.02 9.11
CA SER A 437 16.41 -0.82 8.47
C SER A 437 15.32 -0.12 9.30
N SER A 438 15.41 -0.18 10.63
CA SER A 438 14.46 0.46 11.55
C SER A 438 15.04 1.73 12.18
N SER A 439 14.15 2.55 12.76
CA SER A 439 14.52 3.77 13.50
C SER A 439 14.85 3.52 14.97
N PHE A 440 15.06 2.26 15.38
CA PHE A 440 15.20 1.89 16.79
C PHE A 440 16.54 2.38 17.38
N ASN A 441 16.46 3.19 18.44
CA ASN A 441 17.60 3.72 19.18
C ASN A 441 17.27 3.83 20.68
N GLN A 442 16.88 2.70 21.30
CA GLN A 442 16.66 2.60 22.74
C GLN A 442 17.68 1.67 23.40
N ASP A 443 17.89 1.88 24.70
CA ASP A 443 18.71 1.01 25.54
C ASP A 443 18.06 -0.37 25.71
N ILE A 444 18.76 -1.41 25.27
CA ILE A 444 18.40 -2.83 25.45
C ILE A 444 19.50 -3.61 26.19
N SER A 445 20.40 -2.92 26.89
CA SER A 445 21.52 -3.52 27.63
C SER A 445 21.08 -4.52 28.70
N ASN A 446 19.88 -4.34 29.26
CA ASN A 446 19.30 -5.23 30.27
C ASN A 446 18.80 -6.58 29.73
N TRP A 447 18.78 -6.79 28.42
CA TRP A 447 18.31 -8.03 27.83
C TRP A 447 19.29 -9.18 28.07
N ASN A 448 18.77 -10.30 28.59
CA ASN A 448 19.52 -11.54 28.66
C ASN A 448 19.43 -12.29 27.32
N VAL A 449 20.46 -12.17 26.49
CA VAL A 449 20.55 -12.79 25.15
C VAL A 449 21.31 -14.12 25.12
N SER A 450 21.55 -14.74 26.28
CA SER A 450 22.38 -15.95 26.41
C SER A 450 21.89 -17.14 25.59
N ASN A 451 20.59 -17.21 25.28
CA ASN A 451 19.98 -18.30 24.50
C ASN A 451 19.81 -17.99 23.01
N VAL A 452 20.19 -16.80 22.55
CA VAL A 452 20.02 -16.41 21.14
C VAL A 452 21.04 -17.14 20.28
N MET A 453 20.55 -17.91 19.31
CA MET A 453 21.37 -18.69 18.38
C MET A 453 21.54 -18.00 17.03
N ASN A 454 20.62 -17.09 16.66
CA ASN A 454 20.66 -16.34 15.41
C ASN A 454 20.37 -14.85 15.65
N MET A 455 21.37 -14.00 15.38
CA MET A 455 21.30 -12.55 15.50
C MET A 455 21.82 -11.84 14.24
N GLN A 456 21.81 -12.56 13.10
CA GLN A 456 22.23 -12.02 11.82
C GLN A 456 21.36 -10.83 11.43
N ASN A 457 21.99 -9.77 10.91
CA ASN A 457 21.30 -8.57 10.43
C ASN A 457 20.43 -7.84 11.48
N MET A 458 20.58 -8.10 12.78
CA MET A 458 19.72 -7.49 13.82
C MET A 458 19.56 -5.99 13.64
N PHE A 459 20.65 -5.26 13.36
CA PHE A 459 20.66 -3.83 13.05
C PHE A 459 21.20 -3.51 11.64
N TYR A 460 21.03 -4.41 10.66
CA TYR A 460 21.48 -4.12 9.29
C TYR A 460 20.83 -2.84 8.76
N ASP A 461 21.62 -1.88 8.26
CA ASP A 461 21.14 -0.55 7.83
C ASP A 461 20.36 0.22 8.92
N ALA A 462 20.71 -0.02 10.18
CA ALA A 462 20.26 0.72 11.35
C ALA A 462 21.47 1.02 12.26
N MET A 463 21.28 1.89 13.25
CA MET A 463 22.31 2.15 14.27
C MET A 463 21.69 2.54 15.61
N LEU A 464 22.32 2.07 16.67
CA LEU A 464 22.18 2.62 18.01
C LEU A 464 23.12 3.81 18.15
N SER A 465 22.76 4.77 19.01
CA SER A 465 23.69 5.81 19.45
C SER A 465 24.92 5.17 20.11
N VAL A 466 26.04 5.90 20.09
CA VAL A 466 27.28 5.44 20.73
C VAL A 466 27.05 5.09 22.20
N SER A 467 26.22 5.85 22.92
CA SER A 467 25.87 5.55 24.31
C SER A 467 25.12 4.23 24.45
N ASN A 468 24.03 4.04 23.69
CA ASN A 468 23.21 2.82 23.78
C ASN A 468 24.02 1.58 23.36
N TYR A 469 24.87 1.70 22.34
CA TYR A 469 25.72 0.60 21.91
C TYR A 469 26.82 0.26 22.91
N ASN A 470 27.42 1.27 23.56
CA ASN A 470 28.38 1.06 24.64
C ASN A 470 27.74 0.29 25.81
N ASP A 471 26.57 0.73 26.26
CA ASP A 471 25.85 0.09 27.38
C ASP A 471 25.49 -1.35 27.04
N LEU A 472 25.02 -1.60 25.81
CA LEU A 472 24.75 -2.94 25.27
C LEU A 472 26.00 -3.82 25.32
N LEU A 473 27.11 -3.38 24.73
CA LEU A 473 28.36 -4.16 24.68
C LEU A 473 28.87 -4.48 26.09
N ILE A 474 28.88 -3.48 26.98
CA ILE A 474 29.34 -3.64 28.37
C ILE A 474 28.46 -4.64 29.13
N ALA A 475 27.14 -4.54 29.02
CA ALA A 475 26.24 -5.44 29.71
C ALA A 475 26.35 -6.87 29.17
N TRP A 476 26.31 -7.05 27.84
CA TRP A 476 26.31 -8.37 27.21
C TRP A 476 27.64 -9.11 27.36
N ALA A 477 28.76 -8.39 27.51
CA ALA A 477 30.05 -9.01 27.83
C ALA A 477 30.07 -9.74 29.19
N ASN A 478 29.09 -9.49 30.06
CA ASN A 478 28.96 -10.17 31.36
C ASN A 478 27.96 -11.35 31.33
N LEU A 479 27.43 -11.72 30.17
CA LEU A 479 26.50 -12.84 30.00
C LEU A 479 27.23 -14.13 29.58
N ASP A 480 26.62 -15.29 29.88
CA ASP A 480 27.06 -16.59 29.38
C ASP A 480 26.52 -16.82 27.95
N LEU A 481 27.15 -16.20 26.96
CA LEU A 481 26.66 -16.15 25.58
C LEU A 481 26.72 -17.50 24.85
N TYR A 482 25.73 -17.76 23.98
CA TYR A 482 25.73 -18.91 23.07
C TYR A 482 26.90 -18.81 22.06
N ASN A 483 27.58 -19.92 21.77
CA ASN A 483 28.76 -19.95 20.92
C ASN A 483 28.41 -19.95 19.41
N GLY A 484 29.17 -19.19 18.60
CA GLY A 484 29.05 -19.13 17.15
C GLY A 484 27.96 -18.20 16.60
N VAL A 485 27.53 -17.18 17.36
CA VAL A 485 26.51 -16.21 16.89
C VAL A 485 27.16 -15.12 16.05
N ASN A 486 26.53 -14.79 14.91
CA ASN A 486 26.87 -13.62 14.11
C ASN A 486 25.97 -12.46 14.51
N PHE A 487 26.48 -11.50 15.28
CA PHE A 487 25.78 -10.29 15.66
C PHE A 487 26.10 -9.14 14.70
N HIS A 488 25.09 -8.64 14.01
CA HIS A 488 25.23 -7.42 13.20
C HIS A 488 24.71 -6.22 14.00
N GLY A 489 25.64 -5.47 14.61
CA GLY A 489 25.40 -4.19 15.26
C GLY A 489 25.12 -3.04 14.28
N GLY A 490 25.16 -3.30 12.97
CA GLY A 490 24.84 -2.31 11.95
C GLY A 490 25.93 -1.25 11.80
N ASN A 491 25.52 0.00 11.67
CA ASN A 491 26.46 1.14 11.66
C ASN A 491 26.75 1.69 13.07
N SER A 492 26.33 0.98 14.12
CA SER A 492 26.56 1.39 15.51
C SER A 492 28.06 1.43 15.81
N MET A 493 28.54 2.54 16.37
CA MET A 493 29.94 2.73 16.74
C MET A 493 30.11 2.63 18.26
N TYR A 494 31.27 2.20 18.73
CA TYR A 494 31.59 2.08 20.16
C TYR A 494 32.73 3.01 20.56
N SER A 495 32.71 3.49 21.80
CA SER A 495 33.79 4.33 22.32
C SER A 495 35.07 3.53 22.65
N PRO A 496 36.26 4.15 22.55
CA PRO A 496 37.49 3.54 23.07
C PRO A 496 37.38 3.28 24.59
N GLY A 497 38.13 2.30 25.08
CA GLY A 497 38.18 1.96 26.51
C GLY A 497 37.19 0.85 26.90
N PRO A 498 36.28 1.05 27.87
CA PRO A 498 35.42 -0.03 28.40
C PRO A 498 34.58 -0.75 27.34
N ALA A 499 33.94 -0.03 26.42
CA ALA A 499 33.12 -0.63 25.37
C ALA A 499 33.97 -1.42 24.37
N ALA A 500 35.12 -0.87 23.94
CA ALA A 500 36.08 -1.59 23.11
C ALA A 500 36.59 -2.89 23.79
N ALA A 501 36.87 -2.85 25.10
CA ALA A 501 37.28 -4.03 25.87
C ALA A 501 36.14 -5.06 26.00
N ALA A 502 34.91 -4.61 26.23
CA ALA A 502 33.73 -5.46 26.29
C ALA A 502 33.43 -6.14 24.95
N ARG A 503 33.48 -5.38 23.84
CA ARG A 503 33.39 -5.92 22.48
C ARG A 503 34.45 -6.97 22.20
N ALA A 504 35.70 -6.69 22.56
CA ALA A 504 36.79 -7.66 22.41
C ALA A 504 36.54 -8.94 23.22
N ALA A 505 36.02 -8.81 24.44
CA ALA A 505 35.66 -9.95 25.29
C ALA A 505 34.55 -10.83 24.69
N ILE A 506 33.54 -10.22 24.05
CA ILE A 506 32.46 -10.94 23.34
C ILE A 506 33.01 -11.71 22.11
N ILE A 507 34.07 -11.20 21.48
CA ILE A 507 34.69 -11.83 20.30
C ILE A 507 35.69 -12.93 20.68
N THR A 508 36.44 -12.77 21.78
CA THR A 508 37.45 -13.75 22.21
C THR A 508 36.85 -15.14 22.46
N ASP A 509 37.63 -16.18 22.15
CA ASP A 509 37.26 -17.61 22.20
C ASP A 509 36.23 -18.10 21.15
N ASP A 510 36.16 -17.43 19.98
CA ASP A 510 35.21 -17.72 18.88
C ASP A 510 33.73 -17.69 19.33
N VAL A 511 33.44 -16.95 20.41
CA VAL A 511 32.11 -16.84 20.99
C VAL A 511 31.19 -16.20 19.96
N TRP A 512 31.38 -14.94 19.58
CA TRP A 512 30.56 -14.26 18.57
C TRP A 512 31.41 -13.61 17.47
N THR A 513 30.84 -13.50 16.26
CA THR A 513 31.32 -12.58 15.22
C THR A 513 30.50 -11.29 15.27
N ILE A 514 31.14 -10.14 15.48
CA ILE A 514 30.48 -8.82 15.51
C ILE A 514 30.81 -8.05 14.24
N ILE A 515 29.77 -7.58 13.54
CA ILE A 515 29.87 -6.62 12.44
C ILE A 515 29.18 -5.32 12.87
N ASP A 516 29.96 -4.27 13.05
CA ASP A 516 29.53 -2.96 13.55
C ASP A 516 30.29 -1.81 12.87
N GLY A 517 29.95 -0.57 13.21
CA GLY A 517 30.57 0.65 12.67
C GLY A 517 32.01 0.91 13.15
N GLY A 518 32.56 0.04 14.00
CA GLY A 518 33.91 0.17 14.54
C GLY A 518 34.04 1.18 15.69
N GLU A 519 35.29 1.45 16.07
CA GLU A 519 35.61 2.38 17.16
C GLU A 519 35.35 3.83 16.72
N ASN A 520 34.65 4.60 17.57
CA ASN A 520 34.35 6.00 17.36
C ASN A 520 35.59 6.87 17.63
N THR A 521 36.13 7.49 16.59
CA THR A 521 37.27 8.41 16.67
C THR A 521 36.87 9.82 16.21
N PRO A 522 37.42 10.88 16.83
CA PRO A 522 36.98 12.25 16.55
C PRO A 522 37.33 12.72 15.14
N MET A 523 36.44 13.50 14.52
CA MET A 523 36.82 14.43 13.47
C MET A 523 37.57 15.61 14.09
N VAL A 524 38.69 16.02 13.51
CA VAL A 524 39.57 17.06 14.06
C VAL A 524 39.84 18.13 13.00
N LEU A 525 39.54 19.38 13.35
CA LEU A 525 39.62 20.55 12.49
C LEU A 525 40.56 21.60 13.07
N GLU A 526 41.31 22.29 12.21
CA GLU A 526 42.17 23.40 12.59
C GLU A 526 41.70 24.70 11.95
N TYR A 527 41.43 25.71 12.78
CA TYR A 527 41.01 27.04 12.38
C TYR A 527 42.05 28.09 12.79
N ASN A 528 42.28 29.09 11.96
CA ASN A 528 43.07 30.27 12.30
C ASN A 528 42.15 31.51 12.37
N LEU A 529 41.91 31.99 13.59
CA LEU A 529 41.00 33.09 13.85
C LEU A 529 41.54 34.47 13.44
N ASP A 530 42.84 34.56 13.10
CA ASP A 530 43.47 35.82 12.70
C ASP A 530 43.28 36.14 11.21
N LEU A 531 42.70 35.22 10.44
CA LEU A 531 42.51 35.36 8.99
C LEU A 531 41.36 36.30 8.60
N SER A 532 40.41 36.54 9.50
CA SER A 532 39.31 37.47 9.25
C SER A 532 38.68 38.02 10.53
N ASN A 533 37.73 38.96 10.40
CA ASN A 533 37.16 39.67 11.55
C ASN A 533 36.40 38.72 12.50
N GLY A 534 36.56 38.99 13.80
CA GLY A 534 35.90 38.24 14.87
C GLY A 534 36.63 36.96 15.26
N THR A 535 36.36 36.47 16.46
CA THR A 535 37.03 35.29 17.03
C THR A 535 36.10 34.08 17.13
N SER A 536 35.09 33.99 16.27
CA SER A 536 34.15 32.86 16.27
C SER A 536 34.48 31.80 15.22
N ILE A 537 34.13 30.56 15.56
CA ILE A 537 34.02 29.41 14.65
C ILE A 537 32.55 29.02 14.62
N THR A 538 32.07 28.62 13.45
CA THR A 538 30.72 28.04 13.31
C THR A 538 30.83 26.71 12.57
N LEU A 539 30.12 25.71 13.06
CA LEU A 539 30.03 24.37 12.49
C LEU A 539 28.61 24.13 12.00
N MET A 540 28.49 23.38 10.90
CA MET A 540 27.22 23.03 10.27
C MET A 540 27.04 21.51 10.36
N LEU A 541 26.12 21.09 11.23
CA LEU A 541 25.87 19.69 11.54
C LEU A 541 24.51 19.30 10.94
N ASN A 542 24.51 18.36 10.01
CA ASN A 542 23.34 17.95 9.24
C ASN A 542 23.18 16.41 9.21
N GLY A 543 22.02 15.94 8.75
CA GLY A 543 21.67 14.52 8.76
C GLY A 543 21.37 14.03 10.18
N PHE A 544 21.90 12.86 10.55
CA PHE A 544 21.88 12.41 11.95
C PHE A 544 22.93 13.17 12.74
N VAL A 545 22.54 13.71 13.89
CA VAL A 545 23.42 14.49 14.77
C VAL A 545 23.23 13.99 16.21
N ASP A 546 24.27 13.38 16.75
CA ASP A 546 24.43 13.05 18.17
C ASP A 546 25.92 13.10 18.51
N VAL A 547 26.42 14.32 18.72
CA VAL A 547 27.85 14.61 18.84
C VAL A 547 28.19 15.41 20.08
N ILE A 548 29.45 15.30 20.48
CA ILE A 548 30.08 16.17 21.48
C ILE A 548 31.20 16.92 20.78
N ILE A 549 31.14 18.25 20.86
CA ILE A 549 32.12 19.17 20.29
C ILE A 549 33.05 19.64 21.41
N ASP A 550 34.34 19.40 21.26
CA ASP A 550 35.40 20.01 22.06
C ASP A 550 35.97 21.19 21.27
N TRP A 551 35.72 22.40 21.77
CA TRP A 551 36.17 23.64 21.12
C TRP A 551 37.67 23.93 21.34
N GLY A 552 38.38 23.11 22.11
CA GLY A 552 39.84 23.23 22.31
C GLY A 552 40.25 24.35 23.25
N ASP A 553 39.31 25.02 23.92
CA ASP A 553 39.55 26.04 24.94
C ASP A 553 38.98 25.64 26.32
N GLY A 554 38.64 24.36 26.49
CA GLY A 554 38.03 23.80 27.70
C GLY A 554 36.50 23.81 27.69
N ASN A 555 35.86 24.42 26.68
CA ASN A 555 34.42 24.30 26.48
C ASN A 555 34.08 23.04 25.67
N ILE A 556 33.14 22.27 26.20
CA ILE A 556 32.61 21.05 25.60
C ILE A 556 31.10 21.21 25.44
N GLU A 557 30.57 20.85 24.28
CA GLU A 557 29.18 21.11 23.92
C GLU A 557 28.51 19.88 23.28
N PRO A 558 27.50 19.27 23.91
CA PRO A 558 26.71 18.20 23.31
C PRO A 558 25.66 18.76 22.35
N VAL A 559 25.47 18.12 21.20
CA VAL A 559 24.51 18.52 20.16
C VAL A 559 23.81 17.28 19.61
N THR A 560 22.47 17.26 19.67
CA THR A 560 21.65 16.09 19.29
C THR A 560 20.61 16.42 18.20
N TYR A 561 20.80 17.53 17.48
CA TYR A 561 19.85 18.00 16.47
C TYR A 561 20.60 18.75 15.36
N ILE A 562 20.00 18.79 14.17
CA ILE A 562 20.51 19.51 13.00
C ILE A 562 20.60 21.00 13.33
N THR A 563 21.79 21.59 13.21
CA THR A 563 22.00 22.99 13.58
C THR A 563 23.24 23.60 12.93
N SER A 564 23.24 24.94 12.87
CA SER A 564 24.45 25.76 12.81
C SER A 564 24.82 26.16 14.23
N ILE A 565 26.04 25.88 14.67
CA ILE A 565 26.48 26.16 16.05
C ILE A 565 27.76 26.99 16.05
N SER A 566 27.76 28.08 16.81
CA SER A 566 28.86 29.03 16.85
C SER A 566 29.46 29.14 18.24
N HIS A 567 30.78 29.16 18.32
CA HIS A 567 31.53 29.41 19.55
C HIS A 567 32.44 30.62 19.39
N TYR A 568 32.60 31.39 20.47
CA TYR A 568 33.37 32.64 20.49
C TYR A 568 34.58 32.50 21.40
N TYR A 569 35.77 32.65 20.84
CA TYR A 569 37.02 32.61 21.60
C TYR A 569 37.38 33.98 22.16
N SER A 570 38.02 34.01 23.33
CA SER A 570 38.47 35.25 23.97
C SER A 570 39.69 35.89 23.28
N THR A 571 40.47 35.10 22.54
CA THR A 571 41.66 35.52 21.80
C THR A 571 41.68 34.89 20.42
N GLY A 572 42.39 35.53 19.49
CA GLY A 572 42.66 34.98 18.15
C GLY A 572 43.64 33.80 18.16
N GLY A 573 44.29 33.57 17.02
CA GLY A 573 45.24 32.50 16.78
C GLY A 573 44.61 31.17 16.33
N ILE A 574 45.45 30.12 16.34
CA ILE A 574 45.08 28.77 15.89
C ILE A 574 44.26 28.06 16.97
N LYS A 575 43.15 27.44 16.58
CA LYS A 575 42.27 26.60 17.43
C LYS A 575 42.08 25.24 16.79
N THR A 576 42.11 24.20 17.60
CA THR A 576 41.77 22.84 17.20
C THR A 576 40.40 22.50 17.77
N VAL A 577 39.48 22.07 16.91
CA VAL A 577 38.12 21.67 17.28
C VAL A 577 37.98 20.19 16.99
N SER A 578 37.46 19.42 17.96
CA SER A 578 37.22 17.98 17.80
C SER A 578 35.74 17.65 17.93
N ILE A 579 35.22 16.78 17.08
CA ILE A 579 33.82 16.33 17.07
C ILE A 579 33.83 14.81 17.27
N THR A 580 33.23 14.33 18.36
CA THR A 580 33.05 12.91 18.68
C THR A 580 31.57 12.54 18.66
N GLY A 581 31.23 11.25 18.53
CA GLY A 581 29.84 10.80 18.41
C GLY A 581 29.45 10.47 16.96
N SER A 582 28.19 10.64 16.61
CA SER A 582 27.64 10.24 15.32
C SER A 582 27.14 11.45 14.52
N LEU A 583 27.68 11.64 13.32
CA LEU A 583 27.36 12.71 12.37
C LEU A 583 27.39 12.15 10.95
N THR A 584 26.27 12.21 10.23
CA THR A 584 26.23 11.70 8.85
C THR A 584 26.58 12.76 7.81
N GLN A 585 26.38 14.05 8.10
CA GLN A 585 26.75 15.13 7.19
C GLN A 585 27.43 16.29 7.93
N PHE A 586 28.63 16.63 7.48
CA PHE A 586 29.33 17.85 7.88
C PHE A 586 29.33 18.83 6.71
N GLY A 587 28.76 20.03 6.93
CA GLY A 587 28.62 21.05 5.88
C GLY A 587 27.18 21.52 5.64
N GLU A 588 27.02 22.43 4.69
CA GLU A 588 25.82 23.26 4.51
C GLU A 588 25.00 22.90 3.25
N THR A 589 23.68 23.04 3.34
CA THR A 589 22.73 22.97 2.21
C THR A 589 22.46 24.33 1.54
N TYR A 590 22.69 25.44 2.23
CA TYR A 590 22.40 26.82 1.80
C TYR A 590 23.64 27.75 1.80
N LEU A 591 24.53 27.61 0.81
CA LEU A 591 25.81 28.32 0.56
C LEU A 591 25.97 29.79 1.05
N SER A 592 25.88 30.06 2.35
CA SER A 592 25.84 31.41 2.95
C SER A 592 26.88 31.60 4.04
N PHE A 593 27.52 30.51 4.46
CA PHE A 593 28.55 30.51 5.48
C PHE A 593 29.96 30.73 4.91
N ASN A 594 30.78 31.54 5.61
CA ASN A 594 32.16 31.81 5.21
C ASN A 594 33.14 30.96 6.04
N ASN A 595 33.77 29.95 5.41
CA ASN A 595 34.76 29.06 6.03
C ASN A 595 36.20 29.58 5.93
N GLU A 596 36.43 30.87 5.66
CA GLU A 596 37.78 31.44 5.44
C GLU A 596 38.79 31.16 6.56
N LYS A 597 38.33 30.89 7.79
CA LYS A 597 39.18 30.58 8.95
C LYS A 597 39.64 29.12 9.01
N LEU A 598 38.99 28.21 8.30
CA LEU A 598 39.40 26.80 8.28
C LEU A 598 40.70 26.65 7.48
N VAL A 599 41.74 26.11 8.12
CA VAL A 599 43.07 25.98 7.50
C VAL A 599 43.46 24.53 7.23
N LYS A 600 42.98 23.58 8.05
CA LYS A 600 43.22 22.14 7.87
C LYS A 600 42.05 21.30 8.38
N VAL A 601 41.82 20.18 7.71
CA VAL A 601 41.15 19.01 8.31
C VAL A 601 42.27 18.05 8.72
N LEU A 602 42.44 17.82 10.01
CA LEU A 602 43.52 16.99 10.54
C LEU A 602 43.14 15.51 10.53
N ASP A 603 41.89 15.20 10.85
CA ASP A 603 41.31 13.86 10.77
C ASP A 603 39.81 13.97 10.48
N PHE A 604 39.26 13.07 9.67
CA PHE A 604 37.81 12.95 9.51
C PHE A 604 37.18 12.11 10.63
N GLY A 605 38.00 11.34 11.36
CA GLY A 605 37.54 10.41 12.37
C GLY A 605 36.66 9.30 11.80
N ASN A 606 36.09 8.53 12.72
CA ASN A 606 35.03 7.57 12.46
C ASN A 606 33.80 7.99 13.24
N ILE A 607 33.11 9.01 12.72
CA ILE A 607 31.86 9.53 13.27
C ILE A 607 30.66 9.22 12.37
N GLY A 608 30.81 8.36 11.37
CA GLY A 608 29.71 7.93 10.50
C GLY A 608 29.37 8.87 9.33
N LEU A 609 30.32 9.71 8.88
CA LEU A 609 30.11 10.63 7.76
C LEU A 609 29.78 9.88 6.45
N THR A 610 28.69 10.30 5.80
CA THR A 610 28.29 9.86 4.45
C THR A 610 28.22 10.99 3.44
N SER A 611 28.25 12.25 3.89
CA SER A 611 28.24 13.43 3.02
C SER A 611 29.17 14.53 3.55
N LEU A 612 29.92 15.15 2.63
CA LEU A 612 30.67 16.40 2.85
C LEU A 612 30.08 17.55 2.03
N ARG A 613 28.78 17.47 1.73
CA ARG A 613 28.03 18.51 1.02
C ARG A 613 28.27 19.88 1.65
N GLY A 614 28.87 20.79 0.88
CA GLY A 614 29.18 22.16 1.29
C GLY A 614 30.18 22.28 2.45
N ALA A 615 30.88 21.21 2.84
CA ALA A 615 31.73 21.16 4.03
C ALA A 615 32.79 22.27 4.08
N PHE A 616 33.46 22.52 2.94
CA PHE A 616 34.58 23.46 2.82
C PHE A 616 34.31 24.56 1.80
N TYR A 617 33.04 24.85 1.54
CA TYR A 617 32.64 25.97 0.70
C TYR A 617 33.17 27.28 1.29
N LEU A 618 33.78 28.14 0.46
CA LEU A 618 34.48 29.37 0.86
C LEU A 618 35.64 29.16 1.86
N ALA A 619 36.18 27.94 2.00
CA ALA A 619 37.37 27.68 2.80
C ALA A 619 38.64 28.15 2.07
N PHE A 620 38.77 29.47 1.89
CA PHE A 620 39.82 30.08 1.07
C PHE A 620 41.24 29.68 1.49
N ASN A 621 41.44 29.45 2.78
CA ASN A 621 42.74 29.15 3.40
C ASN A 621 42.95 27.66 3.73
N LEU A 622 42.09 26.75 3.27
CA LEU A 622 42.21 25.32 3.53
C LEU A 622 43.36 24.70 2.71
N THR A 623 44.44 24.31 3.39
CA THR A 623 45.69 23.84 2.76
C THR A 623 45.88 22.32 2.79
N GLU A 624 45.18 21.62 3.68
CA GLU A 624 45.42 20.21 3.98
C GLU A 624 44.12 19.51 4.42
N VAL A 625 43.92 18.30 3.90
CA VAL A 625 42.89 17.35 4.32
C VAL A 625 43.54 15.97 4.53
N PRO A 626 42.93 15.05 5.28
CA PRO A 626 43.46 13.69 5.43
C PRO A 626 43.56 13.01 4.07
N ALA A 627 44.61 12.19 3.89
CA ALA A 627 44.82 11.45 2.65
C ALA A 627 43.78 10.34 2.42
N VAL A 628 43.08 9.91 3.46
CA VAL A 628 42.02 8.90 3.40
C VAL A 628 40.68 9.61 3.57
N LEU A 629 39.81 9.47 2.56
CA LEU A 629 38.41 9.87 2.65
C LEU A 629 37.63 8.77 3.38
N PRO A 630 36.71 9.07 4.31
CA PRO A 630 35.86 8.06 4.92
C PRO A 630 35.08 7.28 3.84
N SER A 631 35.09 5.95 3.92
CA SER A 631 34.51 5.08 2.89
C SER A 631 33.00 5.25 2.71
N GLY A 632 32.30 5.80 3.70
CA GLY A 632 30.88 6.11 3.65
C GLY A 632 30.51 7.31 2.77
N ILE A 633 31.48 8.16 2.39
CA ILE A 633 31.21 9.38 1.62
C ILE A 633 30.71 9.07 0.22
N ASN A 634 29.50 9.52 -0.09
CA ASN A 634 28.88 9.42 -1.42
C ASN A 634 28.47 10.76 -2.05
N ASP A 635 28.50 11.86 -1.28
CA ASP A 635 28.11 13.21 -1.73
C ASP A 635 29.21 14.24 -1.42
N LEU A 636 29.74 14.88 -2.46
CA LEU A 636 30.75 15.94 -2.42
C LEU A 636 30.26 17.28 -3.01
N TRP A 637 28.94 17.46 -3.14
CA TRP A 637 28.33 18.65 -3.72
C TRP A 637 28.86 19.95 -3.09
N ASN A 638 29.40 20.86 -3.91
CA ASN A 638 30.02 22.13 -3.49
C ASN A 638 31.05 22.04 -2.34
N SER A 639 31.60 20.86 -2.06
CA SER A 639 32.45 20.65 -0.89
C SER A 639 33.70 21.53 -0.87
N PHE A 640 34.28 21.89 -2.02
CA PHE A 640 35.43 22.79 -2.16
C PHE A 640 35.12 24.01 -3.06
N GLY A 641 33.86 24.47 -3.08
CA GLY A 641 33.50 25.66 -3.84
C GLY A 641 34.23 26.91 -3.34
N TYR A 642 34.74 27.73 -4.26
CA TYR A 642 35.46 28.98 -4.00
C TYR A 642 36.71 28.84 -3.10
N ILE A 643 37.38 27.69 -3.12
CA ILE A 643 38.69 27.57 -2.47
C ILE A 643 39.73 28.50 -3.10
N GLY A 644 40.63 29.03 -2.26
CA GLY A 644 41.69 29.95 -2.67
C GLY A 644 42.98 29.28 -3.11
N GLN A 645 43.15 27.99 -2.80
CA GLN A 645 44.39 27.25 -3.01
C GLN A 645 44.50 26.68 -4.43
N SER A 646 45.74 26.62 -4.94
CA SER A 646 46.02 25.91 -6.20
C SER A 646 46.05 24.39 -6.04
N SER A 647 46.34 23.92 -4.82
CA SER A 647 46.37 22.50 -4.45
C SER A 647 46.16 22.35 -2.94
N ILE A 648 45.49 21.27 -2.54
CA ILE A 648 45.24 20.87 -1.16
C ILE A 648 45.98 19.57 -0.89
N THR A 649 46.83 19.56 0.14
CA THR A 649 47.58 18.36 0.53
C THR A 649 46.61 17.25 0.94
N GLY A 650 46.84 16.02 0.47
CA GLY A 650 46.04 14.83 0.79
C GLY A 650 44.90 14.53 -0.20
N LEU A 651 44.31 15.55 -0.83
CA LEU A 651 43.11 15.43 -1.67
C LEU A 651 43.25 14.46 -2.86
N ASN A 652 44.41 14.44 -3.52
CA ASN A 652 44.67 13.57 -4.67
C ASN A 652 44.72 12.07 -4.31
N ASN A 653 44.80 11.73 -3.03
CA ASN A 653 44.86 10.35 -2.53
C ASN A 653 43.48 9.79 -2.17
N TRP A 654 42.42 10.61 -2.23
CA TRP A 654 41.07 10.17 -1.89
C TRP A 654 40.58 9.03 -2.80
N ASP A 655 40.03 7.99 -2.19
CA ASP A 655 39.21 7.01 -2.89
C ASP A 655 37.79 7.56 -3.01
N VAL A 656 37.47 8.07 -4.21
CA VAL A 656 36.15 8.62 -4.53
C VAL A 656 35.24 7.61 -5.24
N SER A 657 35.58 6.32 -5.22
CA SER A 657 34.84 5.29 -5.95
C SER A 657 33.40 5.09 -5.46
N ASN A 658 33.06 5.52 -4.24
CA ASN A 658 31.70 5.49 -3.70
C ASN A 658 30.89 6.78 -3.97
N VAL A 659 31.53 7.83 -4.52
CA VAL A 659 30.88 9.13 -4.74
C VAL A 659 29.95 9.09 -5.94
N THR A 660 28.73 9.61 -5.76
CA THR A 660 27.71 9.72 -6.80
C THR A 660 27.45 11.16 -7.25
N ASP A 661 27.62 12.16 -6.37
CA ASP A 661 27.42 13.58 -6.68
C ASP A 661 28.71 14.40 -6.42
N MET A 662 29.22 15.05 -7.47
CA MET A 662 30.36 15.97 -7.42
C MET A 662 30.01 17.37 -7.92
N SER A 663 28.72 17.68 -8.02
CA SER A 663 28.27 18.93 -8.62
C SER A 663 28.80 20.14 -7.84
N GLY A 664 29.37 21.11 -8.57
CA GLY A 664 29.94 22.32 -7.99
C GLY A 664 31.16 22.10 -7.08
N MET A 665 31.72 20.88 -6.99
CA MET A 665 32.77 20.55 -6.00
C MET A 665 33.92 21.58 -5.97
N PHE A 666 34.37 22.10 -7.13
CA PHE A 666 35.38 23.15 -7.25
C PHE A 666 34.85 24.42 -7.94
N GLY A 667 33.53 24.66 -7.87
CA GLY A 667 32.91 25.85 -8.46
C GLY A 667 33.47 27.14 -7.87
N GLY A 668 33.98 28.05 -8.69
CA GLY A 668 34.56 29.33 -8.30
C GLY A 668 36.01 29.25 -7.80
N ALA A 669 36.62 28.06 -7.81
CA ALA A 669 37.98 27.83 -7.33
C ALA A 669 39.04 28.35 -8.33
N ASN A 670 39.15 29.67 -8.48
CA ASN A 670 39.93 30.33 -9.55
C ASN A 670 41.39 29.86 -9.67
N ASN A 671 42.05 29.58 -8.54
CA ASN A 671 43.47 29.18 -8.51
C ASN A 671 43.68 27.67 -8.63
N PHE A 672 42.64 26.86 -8.43
CA PHE A 672 42.74 25.42 -8.30
C PHE A 672 43.21 24.76 -9.59
N ASN A 673 44.25 23.94 -9.49
CA ASN A 673 44.82 23.23 -10.63
C ASN A 673 45.57 21.96 -10.18
N GLN A 674 45.03 21.26 -9.18
CA GLN A 674 45.63 20.03 -8.63
C GLN A 674 45.33 18.83 -9.51
N ASP A 675 46.31 17.93 -9.65
CA ASP A 675 46.15 16.66 -10.38
C ASP A 675 45.15 15.74 -9.66
N LEU A 676 44.10 15.34 -10.39
CA LEU A 676 43.01 14.46 -9.96
C LEU A 676 42.89 13.21 -10.86
N SER A 677 43.92 12.92 -11.66
CA SER A 677 43.90 11.83 -12.65
C SER A 677 43.76 10.43 -12.03
N SER A 678 44.10 10.27 -10.75
CA SER A 678 43.98 9.02 -9.98
C SER A 678 42.55 8.68 -9.55
N TRP A 679 41.61 9.62 -9.63
CA TRP A 679 40.26 9.43 -9.12
C TRP A 679 39.43 8.45 -9.95
N ASN A 680 38.81 7.48 -9.27
CA ASN A 680 37.83 6.60 -9.87
C ASN A 680 36.43 7.20 -9.77
N VAL A 681 36.00 7.89 -10.84
CA VAL A 681 34.67 8.55 -10.91
C VAL A 681 33.58 7.67 -11.55
N SER A 682 33.80 6.37 -11.69
CA SER A 682 32.90 5.47 -12.45
C SER A 682 31.50 5.28 -11.84
N ASN A 683 31.28 5.71 -10.61
CA ASN A 683 29.97 5.71 -9.94
C ASN A 683 29.30 7.09 -9.89
N VAL A 684 29.98 8.16 -10.35
CA VAL A 684 29.43 9.51 -10.36
C VAL A 684 28.32 9.62 -11.39
N THR A 685 27.18 10.17 -10.99
CA THR A 685 26.02 10.42 -11.84
C THR A 685 25.80 11.91 -12.11
N SER A 686 26.29 12.81 -11.24
CA SER A 686 26.17 14.26 -11.42
C SER A 686 27.52 14.96 -11.26
N MET A 687 27.92 15.72 -12.29
CA MET A 687 29.13 16.56 -12.33
C MET A 687 28.81 18.02 -12.67
N GLY A 688 27.54 18.42 -12.57
CA GLY A 688 27.09 19.76 -12.95
C GLY A 688 27.89 20.85 -12.24
N GLY A 689 28.48 21.77 -12.99
CA GLY A 689 29.24 22.89 -12.43
C GLY A 689 30.52 22.53 -11.68
N MET A 690 31.01 21.28 -11.74
CA MET A 690 32.14 20.81 -10.91
C MET A 690 33.37 21.74 -10.95
N PHE A 691 33.71 22.30 -12.13
CA PHE A 691 34.80 23.26 -12.33
C PHE A 691 34.32 24.63 -12.83
N SER A 692 33.04 24.96 -12.60
CA SER A 692 32.46 26.25 -13.04
C SER A 692 33.21 27.41 -12.39
N GLY A 693 33.93 28.23 -13.15
CA GLY A 693 34.72 29.35 -12.65
C GLY A 693 36.08 28.95 -12.07
N ALA A 694 36.50 27.69 -12.21
CA ALA A 694 37.86 27.26 -11.87
C ALA A 694 38.83 27.70 -12.97
N THR A 695 39.06 29.02 -13.06
CA THR A 695 39.74 29.71 -14.17
C THR A 695 41.04 29.01 -14.60
N ASN A 696 41.91 28.64 -13.65
CA ASN A 696 43.23 28.06 -13.92
C ASN A 696 43.24 26.53 -14.08
N PHE A 697 42.12 25.85 -13.89
CA PHE A 697 42.08 24.39 -13.94
C PHE A 697 42.36 23.87 -15.35
N ASN A 698 43.36 23.01 -15.49
CA ASN A 698 43.80 22.44 -16.76
C ASN A 698 44.52 21.09 -16.56
N GLN A 699 44.09 20.28 -15.59
CA GLN A 699 44.69 18.97 -15.32
C GLN A 699 44.04 17.85 -16.15
N ASN A 700 44.84 16.84 -16.48
CA ASN A 700 44.40 15.74 -17.33
C ASN A 700 43.36 14.87 -16.61
N ILE A 701 42.14 14.89 -17.13
CA ILE A 701 40.99 14.10 -16.67
C ILE A 701 40.41 13.23 -17.80
N GLY A 702 41.13 13.08 -18.92
CA GLY A 702 40.67 12.33 -20.08
C GLY A 702 40.45 10.84 -19.78
N SER A 703 41.16 10.29 -18.78
CA SER A 703 41.05 8.89 -18.35
C SER A 703 39.83 8.59 -17.46
N TRP A 704 39.04 9.60 -17.08
CA TRP A 704 37.88 9.40 -16.24
C TRP A 704 36.78 8.60 -16.95
N ASN A 705 36.24 7.60 -16.25
CA ASN A 705 35.06 6.87 -16.72
C ASN A 705 33.79 7.64 -16.34
N VAL A 706 33.25 8.42 -17.26
CA VAL A 706 32.03 9.24 -17.07
C VAL A 706 30.75 8.56 -17.57
N SER A 707 30.79 7.26 -17.88
CA SER A 707 29.68 6.55 -18.54
C SER A 707 28.36 6.51 -17.76
N LYS A 708 28.37 6.77 -16.45
CA LYS A 708 27.15 6.86 -15.62
C LYS A 708 26.65 8.29 -15.40
N VAL A 709 27.39 9.30 -15.85
CA VAL A 709 27.04 10.71 -15.63
C VAL A 709 25.83 11.07 -16.50
N THR A 710 24.81 11.64 -15.87
CA THR A 710 23.59 12.13 -16.55
C THR A 710 23.55 13.66 -16.61
N ASN A 711 24.23 14.36 -15.69
CA ASN A 711 24.28 15.82 -15.65
C ASN A 711 25.72 16.36 -15.72
N MET A 712 26.03 17.09 -16.80
CA MET A 712 27.30 17.81 -17.00
C MET A 712 27.09 19.32 -17.20
N GLY A 713 25.89 19.84 -16.90
CA GLY A 713 25.56 21.25 -17.10
C GLY A 713 26.56 22.17 -16.39
N GLY A 714 27.15 23.10 -17.12
CA GLY A 714 28.09 24.09 -16.59
C GLY A 714 29.42 23.54 -16.07
N MET A 715 29.75 22.27 -16.31
CA MET A 715 30.93 21.62 -15.71
C MET A 715 32.23 22.44 -15.88
N PHE A 716 32.43 23.07 -17.03
CA PHE A 716 33.59 23.93 -17.33
C PHE A 716 33.21 25.39 -17.63
N TYR A 717 32.03 25.84 -17.17
CA TYR A 717 31.59 27.22 -17.36
C TYR A 717 32.67 28.18 -16.82
N GLY A 718 33.28 29.02 -17.66
CA GLY A 718 34.32 29.97 -17.23
C GLY A 718 35.65 29.34 -16.79
N ALA A 719 35.89 28.04 -17.03
CA ALA A 719 37.20 27.41 -16.85
C ALA A 719 38.16 27.82 -17.98
N ALA A 720 38.56 29.10 -18.00
CA ALA A 720 39.17 29.77 -19.14
C ALA A 720 40.46 29.10 -19.67
N TYR A 721 41.21 28.38 -18.82
CA TYR A 721 42.44 27.71 -19.19
C TYR A 721 42.31 26.22 -19.53
N PHE A 722 41.13 25.63 -19.32
CA PHE A 722 40.91 24.22 -19.57
C PHE A 722 41.06 23.88 -21.06
N ASN A 723 42.00 22.99 -21.37
CA ASN A 723 42.28 22.51 -22.72
C ASN A 723 42.95 21.13 -22.65
N GLN A 724 42.25 20.15 -22.07
CA GLN A 724 42.68 18.76 -22.03
C GLN A 724 41.82 17.91 -22.96
N ASP A 725 42.39 16.80 -23.42
CA ASP A 725 41.70 15.85 -24.28
C ASP A 725 40.69 15.03 -23.48
N ILE A 726 39.41 15.16 -23.86
CA ILE A 726 38.26 14.44 -23.29
C ILE A 726 37.48 13.71 -24.39
N SER A 727 38.09 13.52 -25.57
CA SER A 727 37.46 12.86 -26.72
C SER A 727 37.00 11.43 -26.39
N SER A 728 37.70 10.75 -25.48
CA SER A 728 37.40 9.36 -25.09
C SER A 728 36.26 9.19 -24.09
N TRP A 729 35.66 10.28 -23.61
CA TRP A 729 34.56 10.21 -22.67
C TRP A 729 33.29 9.62 -23.30
N ASN A 730 32.70 8.64 -22.61
CA ASN A 730 31.38 8.12 -22.98
C ASN A 730 30.29 8.99 -22.34
N VAL A 731 29.68 9.86 -23.13
CA VAL A 731 28.62 10.80 -22.71
C VAL A 731 27.20 10.33 -23.08
N SER A 732 27.03 9.07 -23.51
CA SER A 732 25.75 8.57 -24.03
C SER A 732 24.59 8.60 -23.02
N ASN A 733 24.87 8.70 -21.72
CA ASN A 733 23.84 8.81 -20.67
C ASN A 733 23.55 10.25 -20.24
N VAL A 734 24.25 11.24 -20.79
CA VAL A 734 24.10 12.65 -20.41
C VAL A 734 22.80 13.22 -20.99
N THR A 735 22.00 13.85 -20.15
CA THR A 735 20.74 14.51 -20.51
C THR A 735 20.84 16.03 -20.48
N SER A 736 21.80 16.61 -19.75
CA SER A 736 22.05 18.06 -19.73
C SER A 736 23.53 18.39 -19.91
N MET A 737 23.80 19.22 -20.93
CA MET A 737 25.11 19.84 -21.20
C MET A 737 25.02 21.37 -21.19
N SER A 738 23.96 21.92 -20.60
CA SER A 738 23.67 23.36 -20.62
C SER A 738 24.85 24.16 -20.05
N GLY A 739 25.40 25.09 -20.83
CA GLY A 739 26.51 25.95 -20.40
C GLY A 739 27.85 25.26 -20.19
N MET A 740 28.01 23.99 -20.57
CA MET A 740 29.18 23.16 -20.22
C MET A 740 30.52 23.83 -20.56
N PHE A 741 30.64 24.49 -21.72
CA PHE A 741 31.85 25.17 -22.18
C PHE A 741 31.68 26.69 -22.35
N ALA A 742 30.64 27.29 -21.77
CA ALA A 742 30.46 28.72 -21.91
C ALA A 742 31.65 29.47 -21.27
N ASN A 743 32.24 30.43 -21.99
CA ASN A 743 33.46 31.14 -21.58
C ASN A 743 34.72 30.26 -21.37
N ALA A 744 34.77 29.01 -21.85
CA ALA A 744 35.94 28.13 -21.72
C ALA A 744 37.01 28.39 -22.81
N PHE A 745 37.49 29.64 -22.91
CA PHE A 745 38.17 30.20 -24.11
C PHE A 745 39.29 29.36 -24.78
N ARG A 746 39.98 28.49 -24.04
CA ARG A 746 41.09 27.69 -24.57
C ARG A 746 40.72 26.28 -25.01
N PHE A 747 39.53 25.79 -24.70
CA PHE A 747 39.15 24.43 -25.05
C PHE A 747 38.99 24.30 -26.58
N MET A 748 39.86 23.49 -27.19
CA MET A 748 39.94 23.27 -28.65
C MET A 748 40.13 21.79 -29.03
N HIS A 749 39.76 20.86 -28.15
CA HIS A 749 39.88 19.42 -28.42
C HIS A 749 38.67 18.85 -29.17
N ASP A 750 38.89 17.70 -29.81
CA ASP A 750 37.90 17.01 -30.62
C ASP A 750 36.80 16.37 -29.75
N ILE A 751 35.55 16.66 -30.08
CA ILE A 751 34.32 16.12 -29.45
C ILE A 751 33.35 15.56 -30.50
N THR A 752 33.83 15.35 -31.73
CA THR A 752 33.03 14.83 -32.86
C THR A 752 32.42 13.46 -32.57
N SER A 753 33.12 12.63 -31.79
CA SER A 753 32.76 11.24 -31.51
C SER A 753 31.78 11.05 -30.35
N TRP A 754 31.39 12.14 -29.68
CA TRP A 754 30.45 12.08 -28.57
C TRP A 754 29.05 11.68 -29.02
N ASP A 755 28.50 10.67 -28.35
CA ASP A 755 27.10 10.29 -28.49
C ASP A 755 26.22 11.19 -27.61
N VAL A 756 25.54 12.13 -28.25
CA VAL A 756 24.67 13.13 -27.58
C VAL A 756 23.18 12.83 -27.77
N SER A 757 22.81 11.63 -28.24
CA SER A 757 21.43 11.29 -28.62
C SER A 757 20.43 11.36 -27.46
N ASN A 758 20.90 11.31 -26.21
CA ASN A 758 20.07 11.41 -25.00
C ASN A 758 20.07 12.82 -24.38
N VAL A 759 20.77 13.79 -24.96
CA VAL A 759 20.82 15.16 -24.44
C VAL A 759 19.51 15.88 -24.71
N ILE A 760 18.92 16.47 -23.67
CA ILE A 760 17.65 17.20 -23.69
C ILE A 760 17.90 18.72 -23.74
N SER A 761 18.91 19.22 -23.04
CA SER A 761 19.27 20.65 -23.05
C SER A 761 20.74 20.87 -23.36
N MET A 762 20.98 21.71 -24.38
CA MET A 762 22.28 22.24 -24.80
C MET A 762 22.33 23.77 -24.65
N ALA A 763 21.40 24.35 -23.87
CA ALA A 763 21.31 25.79 -23.68
C ALA A 763 22.66 26.37 -23.24
N TYR A 764 23.12 27.40 -23.93
CA TYR A 764 24.36 28.13 -23.67
C TYR A 764 25.65 27.31 -23.75
N MET A 765 25.64 26.09 -24.28
CA MET A 765 26.78 25.16 -24.22
C MET A 765 28.12 25.80 -24.66
N PHE A 766 28.13 26.61 -25.72
CA PHE A 766 29.30 27.31 -26.25
C PHE A 766 29.18 28.84 -26.20
N ASN A 767 28.34 29.38 -25.31
CA ASN A 767 28.14 30.81 -25.17
C ASN A 767 29.46 31.54 -24.84
N SER A 768 29.75 32.62 -25.57
CA SER A 768 30.97 33.42 -25.46
C SER A 768 32.26 32.62 -25.69
N HIS A 769 32.19 31.48 -26.38
CA HIS A 769 33.36 30.71 -26.79
C HIS A 769 33.90 31.24 -28.12
N TYR A 770 34.60 32.38 -28.09
CA TYR A 770 34.91 33.18 -29.28
C TYR A 770 35.56 32.42 -30.44
N TYR A 771 36.33 31.37 -30.15
CA TYR A 771 37.08 30.59 -31.13
C TYR A 771 36.48 29.20 -31.43
N PHE A 772 35.28 28.90 -30.91
CA PHE A 772 34.67 27.59 -31.12
C PHE A 772 34.27 27.41 -32.59
N ASN A 773 34.81 26.39 -33.22
CA ASN A 773 34.43 25.99 -34.58
C ASN A 773 34.74 24.50 -34.84
N GLN A 774 34.61 23.65 -33.82
CA GLN A 774 34.87 22.20 -33.94
C GLN A 774 33.71 21.52 -34.65
N ASP A 775 33.99 20.51 -35.48
CA ASP A 775 32.97 19.77 -36.22
C ASP A 775 32.04 19.03 -35.24
N ILE A 776 30.75 19.30 -35.35
CA ILE A 776 29.65 18.70 -34.57
C ILE A 776 28.50 18.31 -35.51
N SER A 777 28.77 18.23 -36.81
CA SER A 777 27.77 17.98 -37.84
C SER A 777 27.10 16.62 -37.70
N ASN A 778 27.81 15.64 -37.15
CA ASN A 778 27.34 14.26 -36.96
C ASN A 778 26.62 14.02 -35.63
N TRP A 779 26.46 15.04 -34.78
CA TRP A 779 25.73 14.89 -33.53
C TRP A 779 24.25 14.59 -33.77
N ASP A 780 23.74 13.56 -33.11
CA ASP A 780 22.31 13.28 -33.05
C ASP A 780 21.66 14.17 -31.98
N VAL A 781 21.04 15.26 -32.42
CA VAL A 781 20.35 16.22 -31.54
C VAL A 781 18.82 16.01 -31.51
N SER A 782 18.33 14.88 -32.04
CA SER A 782 16.88 14.63 -32.15
C SER A 782 16.12 14.65 -30.82
N SER A 783 16.78 14.37 -29.70
CA SER A 783 16.17 14.44 -28.35
C SER A 783 16.21 15.84 -27.72
N VAL A 784 16.93 16.79 -28.31
CA VAL A 784 17.14 18.11 -27.70
C VAL A 784 15.87 18.95 -27.79
N THR A 785 15.44 19.49 -26.66
CA THR A 785 14.29 20.41 -26.56
C THR A 785 14.69 21.87 -26.36
N ASP A 786 15.90 22.13 -25.89
CA ASP A 786 16.37 23.47 -25.50
C ASP A 786 17.78 23.76 -26.03
N MET A 787 17.87 24.71 -26.96
CA MET A 787 19.10 25.19 -27.60
C MET A 787 19.32 26.68 -27.35
N GLU A 788 18.70 27.25 -26.32
CA GLU A 788 18.82 28.68 -26.00
C GLU A 788 20.28 29.12 -25.92
N GLY A 789 20.67 30.09 -26.75
CA GLY A 789 21.99 30.69 -26.72
C GLY A 789 23.16 29.73 -26.93
N MET A 790 22.95 28.54 -27.51
CA MET A 790 23.97 27.49 -27.65
C MET A 790 25.28 28.03 -28.24
N PHE A 791 25.21 28.89 -29.27
CA PHE A 791 26.35 29.52 -29.93
C PHE A 791 26.40 31.04 -29.73
N ARG A 792 25.67 31.59 -28.75
CA ARG A 792 25.64 33.04 -28.52
C ARG A 792 27.06 33.59 -28.35
N THR A 793 27.44 34.56 -29.18
CA THR A 793 28.79 35.16 -29.19
C THR A 793 29.94 34.17 -29.50
N ALA A 794 29.66 33.01 -30.10
CA ALA A 794 30.69 32.11 -30.64
C ALA A 794 31.19 32.65 -32.00
N LEU A 795 32.00 33.71 -31.97
CA LEU A 795 32.28 34.55 -33.15
C LEU A 795 32.77 33.76 -34.38
N ALA A 796 33.56 32.70 -34.17
CA ALA A 796 34.16 31.89 -35.23
C ALA A 796 33.30 30.70 -35.69
N PHE A 797 32.14 30.43 -35.09
CA PHE A 797 31.37 29.23 -35.36
C PHE A 797 30.68 29.29 -36.73
N ASN A 798 30.96 28.31 -37.58
CA ASN A 798 30.41 28.19 -38.93
C ASN A 798 30.37 26.73 -39.44
N GLN A 799 30.14 25.76 -38.55
CA GLN A 799 30.08 24.34 -38.92
C GLN A 799 28.75 23.95 -39.55
N ASN A 800 28.79 23.03 -40.51
CA ASN A 800 27.60 22.58 -41.23
C ASN A 800 26.69 21.70 -40.36
N ILE A 801 25.73 22.34 -39.71
CA ILE A 801 24.70 21.72 -38.84
C ILE A 801 23.33 21.61 -39.54
N GLY A 802 23.28 21.81 -40.86
CA GLY A 802 22.04 21.73 -41.63
C GLY A 802 21.36 20.35 -41.62
N GLY A 803 22.12 19.30 -41.27
CA GLY A 803 21.63 17.92 -41.17
C GLY A 803 21.04 17.54 -39.81
N TRP A 804 21.07 18.43 -38.82
CA TRP A 804 20.51 18.17 -37.49
C TRP A 804 18.98 18.02 -37.53
N ASP A 805 18.47 17.01 -36.83
CA ASP A 805 17.05 16.89 -36.52
C ASP A 805 16.71 17.74 -35.30
N VAL A 806 16.13 18.92 -35.52
CA VAL A 806 15.71 19.85 -34.47
C VAL A 806 14.20 19.80 -34.21
N SER A 807 13.51 18.76 -34.68
CA SER A 807 12.04 18.70 -34.65
C SER A 807 11.46 18.70 -33.24
N ASN A 808 12.21 18.29 -32.21
CA ASN A 808 11.80 18.34 -30.81
C ASN A 808 12.19 19.66 -30.09
N VAL A 809 12.94 20.56 -30.74
CA VAL A 809 13.39 21.80 -30.12
C VAL A 809 12.22 22.77 -29.95
N THR A 810 12.07 23.29 -28.72
CA THR A 810 11.03 24.25 -28.35
C THR A 810 11.59 25.66 -28.09
N ASN A 811 12.87 25.76 -27.72
CA ASN A 811 13.54 27.02 -27.39
C ASN A 811 14.84 27.19 -28.19
N MET A 812 14.88 28.22 -29.04
CA MET A 812 16.05 28.67 -29.82
C MET A 812 16.37 30.14 -29.57
N HIS A 813 15.92 30.69 -28.43
CA HIS A 813 16.22 32.08 -28.05
C HIS A 813 17.73 32.33 -28.09
N ASP A 814 18.17 33.44 -28.71
CA ASP A 814 19.58 33.83 -28.79
C ASP A 814 20.54 32.81 -29.45
N MET A 815 20.07 31.72 -30.09
CA MET A 815 20.89 30.57 -30.51
C MET A 815 22.18 30.97 -31.26
N PHE A 816 22.08 31.90 -32.22
CA PHE A 816 23.19 32.45 -33.00
C PHE A 816 23.40 33.95 -32.78
N SER A 817 22.91 34.51 -31.67
CA SER A 817 23.08 35.94 -31.41
C SER A 817 24.57 36.28 -31.32
N TYR A 818 25.03 37.31 -32.05
CA TYR A 818 26.45 37.68 -32.18
C TYR A 818 27.37 36.59 -32.78
N THR A 819 26.84 35.61 -33.51
CA THR A 819 27.65 34.57 -34.20
C THR A 819 28.02 35.06 -35.60
N ASN A 820 29.08 35.87 -35.69
CA ASN A 820 29.38 36.68 -36.88
C ASN A 820 29.69 35.86 -38.15
N GLU A 821 30.37 34.73 -38.01
CA GLU A 821 30.83 33.91 -39.14
C GLU A 821 29.79 32.87 -39.60
N PHE A 822 28.68 32.69 -38.89
CA PHE A 822 27.71 31.63 -39.21
C PHE A 822 26.91 31.94 -40.48
N ASP A 823 27.14 31.14 -41.53
CA ASP A 823 26.47 31.23 -42.83
C ASP A 823 26.27 29.84 -43.45
N GLN A 824 25.69 28.91 -42.68
CA GLN A 824 25.34 27.56 -43.15
C GLN A 824 23.86 27.45 -43.52
N ASP A 825 23.56 26.53 -44.45
CA ASP A 825 22.18 26.25 -44.85
C ASP A 825 21.47 25.37 -43.82
N ILE A 826 20.55 25.97 -43.07
CA ILE A 826 19.69 25.30 -42.08
C ILE A 826 18.23 25.20 -42.54
N SER A 827 17.97 25.37 -43.84
CA SER A 827 16.62 25.38 -44.38
C SER A 827 15.85 24.07 -44.18
N ASN A 828 16.55 22.96 -43.99
CA ASN A 828 15.96 21.64 -43.75
C ASN A 828 15.45 21.42 -42.31
N TRP A 829 15.72 22.35 -41.39
CA TRP A 829 15.28 22.24 -40.01
C TRP A 829 13.76 22.31 -39.90
N ASN A 830 13.15 21.32 -39.24
CA ASN A 830 11.76 21.38 -38.83
C ASN A 830 11.62 22.17 -37.52
N VAL A 831 11.14 23.41 -37.61
CA VAL A 831 10.98 24.33 -36.46
C VAL A 831 9.54 24.46 -35.97
N SER A 832 8.63 23.57 -36.38
CA SER A 832 7.20 23.63 -36.03
C SER A 832 6.94 23.64 -34.52
N ASN A 833 7.79 23.00 -33.73
CA ASN A 833 7.65 22.93 -32.27
C ASN A 833 8.32 24.10 -31.52
N VAL A 834 9.03 24.99 -32.22
CA VAL A 834 9.72 26.12 -31.59
C VAL A 834 8.71 27.16 -31.14
N THR A 835 8.65 27.41 -29.83
CA THR A 835 7.77 28.42 -29.22
C THR A 835 8.50 29.72 -28.87
N ASN A 836 9.83 29.67 -28.75
CA ASN A 836 10.66 30.85 -28.46
C ASN A 836 11.88 30.92 -29.40
N MET A 837 11.88 31.91 -30.30
CA MET A 837 12.96 32.13 -31.29
C MET A 837 13.47 33.58 -31.25
N ARG A 838 13.23 34.29 -30.12
CA ARG A 838 13.62 35.69 -29.95
C ARG A 838 15.12 35.83 -30.17
N ASN A 839 15.53 36.87 -30.91
CA ASN A 839 16.94 37.23 -31.11
C ASN A 839 17.84 36.14 -31.72
N MET A 840 17.28 35.09 -32.35
CA MET A 840 18.04 33.96 -32.90
C MET A 840 19.28 34.39 -33.70
N PHE A 841 19.15 35.38 -34.60
CA PHE A 841 20.27 35.95 -35.37
C PHE A 841 20.55 37.42 -35.02
N TYR A 842 20.26 37.87 -33.80
CA TYR A 842 20.54 39.26 -33.41
C TYR A 842 22.04 39.56 -33.54
N ASN A 843 22.41 40.55 -34.36
CA ASN A 843 23.80 40.84 -34.78
C ASN A 843 24.55 39.70 -35.49
N ALA A 844 23.84 38.75 -36.11
CA ALA A 844 24.38 37.79 -37.06
C ALA A 844 23.79 38.02 -38.47
N THR A 845 24.43 37.49 -39.51
CA THR A 845 24.00 37.70 -40.91
C THR A 845 24.17 36.42 -41.71
N LEU A 846 23.05 35.84 -42.18
CA LEU A 846 23.06 34.82 -43.22
C LEU A 846 23.22 35.47 -44.60
N SER A 847 23.92 34.80 -45.50
CA SER A 847 23.96 35.18 -46.91
C SER A 847 22.56 35.18 -47.51
N THR A 848 22.37 35.97 -48.56
CA THR A 848 21.06 36.02 -49.25
C THR A 848 20.62 34.67 -49.79
N SER A 849 21.56 33.79 -50.16
CA SER A 849 21.22 32.44 -50.60
C SER A 849 20.61 31.61 -49.46
N ASN A 850 21.33 31.50 -48.34
CA ASN A 850 20.88 30.68 -47.20
C ASN A 850 19.62 31.23 -46.55
N TYR A 851 19.49 32.57 -46.44
CA TYR A 851 18.29 33.18 -45.89
C TYR A 851 17.07 33.02 -46.80
N ASN A 852 17.24 33.03 -48.13
CA ASN A 852 16.16 32.72 -49.06
C ASN A 852 15.70 31.27 -48.90
N SER A 853 16.63 30.31 -48.85
CA SER A 853 16.31 28.88 -48.66
C SER A 853 15.56 28.63 -47.36
N LEU A 854 16.00 29.26 -46.26
CA LEU A 854 15.37 29.20 -44.95
C LEU A 854 13.92 29.70 -45.01
N LEU A 855 13.69 30.91 -45.52
CA LEU A 855 12.35 31.50 -45.61
C LEU A 855 11.41 30.64 -46.45
N ILE A 856 11.87 30.14 -47.61
CA ILE A 856 11.05 29.32 -48.50
C ILE A 856 10.64 28.01 -47.82
N SER A 857 11.61 27.32 -47.20
CA SER A 857 11.36 26.00 -46.61
C SER A 857 10.49 26.10 -45.35
N TRP A 858 10.75 27.07 -44.47
CA TRP A 858 9.99 27.23 -43.23
C TRP A 858 8.56 27.74 -43.48
N SER A 859 8.29 28.42 -44.60
CA SER A 859 6.93 28.83 -44.97
C SER A 859 5.99 27.67 -45.33
N ALA A 860 6.54 26.46 -45.50
CA ALA A 860 5.78 25.25 -45.77
C ALA A 860 5.53 24.40 -44.51
N LEU A 861 6.02 24.84 -43.34
CA LEU A 861 5.84 24.16 -42.06
C LEU A 861 4.61 24.71 -41.32
N ASP A 862 3.98 23.88 -40.49
CA ASP A 862 2.96 24.32 -39.54
C ASP A 862 3.67 24.99 -38.34
N LEU A 863 3.87 26.30 -38.40
CA LEU A 863 4.62 27.04 -37.38
C LEU A 863 3.75 27.37 -36.15
N TYR A 864 4.37 27.41 -34.97
CA TYR A 864 3.69 27.85 -33.74
C TYR A 864 3.35 29.35 -33.81
N ASN A 865 2.10 29.72 -33.50
CA ASN A 865 1.62 31.11 -33.60
C ASN A 865 2.27 32.02 -32.53
N GLY A 866 2.66 33.23 -32.91
CA GLY A 866 3.17 34.27 -32.01
C GLY A 866 4.67 34.19 -31.72
N VAL A 867 5.42 33.36 -32.45
CA VAL A 867 6.87 33.25 -32.33
C VAL A 867 7.55 34.49 -32.91
N ASN A 868 8.37 35.16 -32.11
CA ASN A 868 9.16 36.30 -32.56
C ASN A 868 10.50 35.83 -33.12
N PHE A 869 10.59 35.69 -34.44
CA PHE A 869 11.83 35.37 -35.15
C PHE A 869 12.62 36.62 -35.54
N HIS A 870 13.87 36.70 -35.08
CA HIS A 870 14.80 37.78 -35.44
C HIS A 870 15.84 37.30 -36.47
N GLY A 871 15.60 37.57 -37.76
CA GLY A 871 16.49 37.19 -38.87
C GLY A 871 17.82 37.96 -38.99
N GLY A 872 18.12 38.86 -38.06
CA GLY A 872 19.40 39.56 -37.99
C GLY A 872 19.52 40.68 -39.03
N SER A 873 20.71 40.82 -39.61
CA SER A 873 20.96 41.74 -40.75
C SER A 873 20.81 41.04 -42.12
N SER A 874 20.27 39.82 -42.14
CA SER A 874 20.12 38.99 -43.34
C SER A 874 19.18 39.63 -44.37
N LYS A 875 19.54 39.55 -45.65
CA LYS A 875 18.77 40.13 -46.76
C LYS A 875 18.16 39.02 -47.61
N TYR A 876 16.91 39.17 -48.02
CA TYR A 876 16.20 38.25 -48.92
C TYR A 876 15.97 38.86 -50.30
N SER A 877 15.87 38.01 -51.32
CA SER A 877 15.59 38.43 -52.70
C SER A 877 14.10 38.69 -52.94
N PRO A 878 13.73 39.58 -53.88
CA PRO A 878 12.36 39.66 -54.39
C PRO A 878 11.89 38.33 -55.01
N GLY A 879 10.58 38.07 -55.01
CA GLY A 879 9.99 36.85 -55.58
C GLY A 879 9.64 35.81 -54.53
N ALA A 880 10.06 34.55 -54.71
CA ALA A 880 9.66 33.42 -53.87
C ALA A 880 9.96 33.61 -52.38
N ALA A 881 11.15 34.10 -52.03
CA ALA A 881 11.53 34.36 -50.63
C ALA A 881 10.72 35.50 -49.99
N ALA A 882 10.41 36.56 -50.76
CA ALA A 882 9.55 37.64 -50.28
C ALA A 882 8.10 37.18 -50.04
N ALA A 883 7.57 36.30 -50.90
CA ALA A 883 6.25 35.69 -50.74
C ALA A 883 6.21 34.74 -49.52
N ALA A 884 7.22 33.88 -49.38
CA ALA A 884 7.37 32.96 -48.24
C ALA A 884 7.44 33.71 -46.89
N ARG A 885 8.24 34.79 -46.83
CA ARG A 885 8.29 35.66 -45.64
C ARG A 885 6.93 36.30 -45.32
N ALA A 886 6.18 36.72 -46.33
CA ALA A 886 4.87 37.31 -46.12
C ALA A 886 3.86 36.28 -45.58
N ALA A 887 3.95 35.01 -46.01
CA ALA A 887 3.14 33.91 -45.49
C ALA A 887 3.46 33.64 -44.01
N ILE A 888 4.74 33.49 -43.65
CA ILE A 888 5.20 33.28 -42.25
C ILE A 888 4.73 34.38 -41.28
N ILE A 889 4.56 35.62 -41.76
CA ILE A 889 4.11 36.75 -40.93
C ILE A 889 2.58 36.79 -40.78
N ALA A 890 1.86 36.19 -41.74
CA ALA A 890 0.40 36.20 -41.77
C ALA A 890 -0.22 35.08 -40.92
N ASP A 891 0.47 33.94 -40.81
CA ASP A 891 0.17 32.83 -39.89
C ASP A 891 0.55 33.18 -38.44
#